data_AF-A0AAU9NPB0-F1
#
_entry.id   AF-A0AAU9NPB0-F1
#
_cell.length_a   1.000
_cell.length_b   1.000
_cell.length_c   1.000
_cell.angle_alpha   90.00
_cell.angle_beta   90.00
_cell.angle_gamma   90.00
#
_symmetry.space_group_name_H-M   'P 1'
#
loop_
_entity.id
_entity.type
_entity.pdbx_description
1 polymer ?
#
loop_
_entity_poly.entity_id
_entity_poly.type
_entity_poly.pdbx_seq_one_letter_code
_entity_poly.pdbx_strand_id
1 'polypeptide(L)'
;MSSILLFSLLFFICCCPCFSLPGVSLPKGPFLPKVVPLPKGSSLSKGTSLPPKGTSPPKGPSDPNSLYKSFLECLPTSSPQPDKTFSSVVYSSAANSSAYTKVLMDHIKNFRYNATSTPKPAIIITPNKETHVQAAVICAKKLNIQIRIRSGGHDYEGVSYTSSEKTQFMIIDMFNLRAVDVNVANETAVVQAGAQLGDLYYRIWEKSKVHGFPAGACPTVGVGGHISGGGYGTMIRKYGLTVDHVIDAKIVDVKGRILDRKAMGEDLFWAIRGGGGSSFGVILSFTVKLVPVPKVTTVFKVTKTTEEKAVDIVFKWQSVMSTIDPDLFIRVLLQPAKEKNKNTAQATFMALFLGDSTRLLGLMGKSFPELGLKKQDCFEVSWIQSTLFWSNFDYNKTKLDILIDRHTDVVKFLKRKSDYVQTPIPTTGLTSIFNKLGELGKIGLVFNPYGGKMNEIPANATPFPHRAGNLFKVQYSLSWIDGNPKVTENNMNQSRVMYDFMTNYVAKNPRSAFVNYRDLDIGVNKGDGFTSGKVYGEKYFNKNFDRLVKVKTAVDPENFFRNEQSIPIQPGKKGKHNDVSTIDDYIYNGNDQSTPILPRKHTDVSMTDDYIYNRNKRLPEKHTDVSKTDDYIYNGNEQSIPTFPGKHTDVSKTDDYIYNGNEQSTPTFPGKHTHVSKTGDYIYNGNVQSVPTLPEKHTDVSKTDDYIYNGKEQSIPTLPGKHTDVSMTKDYIYNRNEHRK
;
A
#
# COMPACT_ATOMS: atom_id res chain seq x y z
N MET A 1 26.97 27.93 29.83
CA MET A 1 27.09 27.70 28.36
C MET A 1 27.02 26.23 27.94
N SER A 2 27.15 25.23 28.83
CA SER A 2 27.10 23.79 28.42
C SER A 2 25.72 23.12 28.39
N SER A 3 24.65 23.76 28.88
CA SER A 3 23.31 23.14 28.95
C SER A 3 22.44 23.37 27.70
N ILE A 4 22.84 24.27 26.80
CA ILE A 4 22.09 24.61 25.57
C ILE A 4 22.48 23.66 24.42
N LEU A 5 23.74 23.20 24.35
CA LEU A 5 24.18 22.23 23.34
C LEU A 5 23.54 20.84 23.53
N LEU A 6 23.28 20.41 24.77
CA LEU A 6 22.70 19.09 25.04
C LEU A 6 21.22 19.00 24.63
N PHE A 7 20.46 20.10 24.73
CA PHE A 7 19.06 20.15 24.32
C PHE A 7 18.89 20.10 22.79
N SER A 8 19.77 20.75 22.02
CA SER A 8 19.75 20.65 20.56
C SER A 8 20.18 19.27 20.04
N LEU A 9 21.09 18.58 20.73
CA LEU A 9 21.59 17.25 20.34
C LEU A 9 20.57 16.12 20.56
N LEU A 10 19.83 16.14 21.68
CA LEU A 10 18.79 15.16 22.00
C LEU A 10 17.55 15.28 21.11
N PHE A 11 17.29 16.45 20.53
CA PHE A 11 16.13 16.72 19.68
C PHE A 11 16.35 16.42 18.19
N PHE A 12 17.60 16.32 17.72
CA PHE A 12 17.89 15.96 16.32
C PHE A 12 17.50 14.51 15.98
N ILE A 13 17.54 13.64 17.00
CA ILE A 13 17.03 12.27 17.01
C ILE A 13 15.53 12.21 16.62
N CYS A 14 14.81 13.34 16.64
CA CYS A 14 13.37 13.38 16.56
C CYS A 14 12.77 13.30 15.14
N CYS A 15 13.48 13.60 14.03
CA CYS A 15 12.87 13.75 12.68
C CYS A 15 13.21 12.67 11.63
N CYS A 16 14.06 11.69 11.98
CA CYS A 16 14.22 10.40 11.30
C CYS A 16 14.59 9.43 12.43
N PRO A 17 13.96 8.25 12.58
CA PRO A 17 14.21 7.37 13.73
C PRO A 17 15.64 6.83 13.90
N CYS A 18 16.59 7.20 13.04
CA CYS A 18 17.84 6.47 12.81
C CYS A 18 19.13 7.16 13.26
N PHE A 19 19.07 8.21 14.09
CA PHE A 19 20.24 9.09 14.24
C PHE A 19 21.17 8.78 15.40
N SER A 20 22.42 8.38 15.12
CA SER A 20 23.52 8.36 16.09
C SER A 20 24.12 9.74 16.39
N LEU A 21 24.67 9.90 17.61
CA LEU A 21 25.56 11.01 18.00
C LEU A 21 27.00 10.73 17.53
N PRO A 22 27.74 11.68 16.95
CA PRO A 22 29.19 11.59 16.89
C PRO A 22 29.80 11.98 18.25
N GLY A 23 30.59 11.10 18.85
CA GLY A 23 31.53 11.46 19.93
C GLY A 23 31.22 11.00 21.36
N VAL A 24 30.28 10.07 21.60
CA VAL A 24 30.12 9.45 22.93
C VAL A 24 30.45 7.97 22.83
N SER A 25 31.63 7.58 23.33
CA SER A 25 31.95 6.17 23.58
C SER A 25 31.06 5.66 24.73
N LEU A 26 30.11 4.78 24.43
CA LEU A 26 29.37 4.07 25.47
C LEU A 26 30.29 3.00 26.10
N PRO A 27 30.26 2.83 27.44
CA PRO A 27 31.03 1.80 28.12
C PRO A 27 30.56 0.41 27.67
N LYS A 28 31.52 -0.45 27.29
CA LYS A 28 31.26 -1.86 26.99
C LYS A 28 30.88 -2.59 28.28
N GLY A 29 29.63 -3.02 28.42
CA GLY A 29 29.18 -3.90 29.51
C GLY A 29 27.67 -4.17 29.48
N PRO A 30 27.20 -5.39 29.83
CA PRO A 30 25.79 -5.74 29.78
C PRO A 30 25.06 -5.18 31.00
N PHE A 31 24.29 -4.11 30.84
CA PHE A 31 23.33 -3.66 31.86
C PHE A 31 21.97 -4.34 31.64
N LEU A 32 21.78 -5.49 32.28
CA LEU A 32 20.46 -6.07 32.52
C LEU A 32 19.79 -5.28 33.67
N PRO A 33 18.59 -4.71 33.50
CA PRO A 33 17.89 -4.11 34.63
C PRO A 33 17.38 -5.21 35.59
N LYS A 34 17.74 -5.08 36.88
CA LYS A 34 17.25 -5.93 37.97
C LYS A 34 15.73 -5.80 38.12
N VAL A 35 15.06 -6.94 38.24
CA VAL A 35 13.63 -7.08 38.55
C VAL A 35 13.37 -6.62 39.98
N VAL A 36 12.44 -5.67 40.16
CA VAL A 36 11.91 -5.28 41.48
C VAL A 36 10.54 -5.94 41.67
N PRO A 37 10.31 -6.75 42.72
CA PRO A 37 9.00 -7.31 43.00
C PRO A 37 8.13 -6.28 43.75
N LEU A 38 6.85 -6.19 43.39
CA LEU A 38 5.83 -5.41 44.10
C LEU A 38 4.89 -6.33 44.92
N PRO A 39 4.22 -5.79 45.96
CA PRO A 39 3.65 -6.57 47.06
C PRO A 39 2.24 -7.12 46.78
N LYS A 40 1.86 -8.12 47.59
CA LYS A 40 0.56 -8.81 47.59
C LYS A 40 -0.56 -7.99 48.25
N GLY A 41 -1.79 -8.17 47.77
CA GLY A 41 -3.07 -7.77 48.38
C GLY A 41 -3.83 -6.75 47.51
N SER A 42 -5.14 -6.80 47.27
CA SER A 42 -6.25 -7.50 47.92
C SER A 42 -7.45 -7.65 46.96
N SER A 43 -8.28 -8.65 47.25
CA SER A 43 -9.53 -9.03 46.59
C SER A 43 -10.63 -7.97 46.57
N LEU A 44 -11.41 -7.91 45.49
CA LEU A 44 -12.80 -7.41 45.48
C LEU A 44 -13.61 -8.14 44.39
N SER A 45 -14.86 -8.48 44.73
CA SER A 45 -15.69 -9.51 44.12
C SER A 45 -16.94 -8.96 43.42
N LYS A 46 -17.47 -9.77 42.48
CA LYS A 46 -18.84 -9.79 41.89
C LYS A 46 -19.17 -8.62 40.94
N GLY A 47 -19.83 -8.78 39.79
CA GLY A 47 -20.47 -9.90 39.09
C GLY A 47 -21.43 -9.29 38.05
N THR A 48 -21.61 -9.93 36.88
CA THR A 48 -22.85 -9.89 36.06
C THR A 48 -22.69 -10.77 34.81
N SER A 49 -23.82 -11.30 34.37
CA SER A 49 -24.09 -12.48 33.54
C SER A 49 -23.80 -12.36 32.03
N LEU A 50 -23.37 -13.48 31.43
CA LEU A 50 -23.15 -13.71 29.99
C LEU A 50 -24.42 -14.26 29.30
N PRO A 51 -24.71 -13.88 28.03
CA PRO A 51 -25.61 -14.62 27.14
C PRO A 51 -24.83 -15.62 26.24
N PRO A 52 -25.51 -16.51 25.47
CA PRO A 52 -25.09 -17.90 25.29
C PRO A 52 -24.05 -18.18 24.19
N LYS A 53 -23.40 -19.33 24.36
CA LYS A 53 -22.31 -19.89 23.54
C LYS A 53 -22.71 -20.10 22.08
N GLY A 54 -22.06 -19.36 21.18
CA GLY A 54 -21.82 -19.78 19.80
C GLY A 54 -20.67 -20.79 19.75
N THR A 55 -20.76 -21.74 18.83
CA THR A 55 -19.80 -22.84 18.63
C THR A 55 -18.36 -22.33 18.47
N SER A 56 -17.48 -22.80 19.36
CA SER A 56 -16.06 -22.46 19.37
C SER A 56 -15.30 -23.14 18.21
N PRO A 57 -14.38 -22.45 17.53
CA PRO A 57 -13.39 -23.10 16.67
C PRO A 57 -12.54 -24.08 17.50
N PRO A 58 -11.92 -25.09 16.88
CA PRO A 58 -11.08 -26.05 17.61
C PRO A 58 -9.99 -25.29 18.39
N LYS A 59 -9.92 -25.55 19.70
CA LYS A 59 -8.89 -25.01 20.58
C LYS A 59 -7.53 -25.52 20.10
N GLY A 60 -6.75 -24.64 19.47
CA GLY A 60 -5.31 -24.87 19.31
C GLY A 60 -4.64 -25.07 20.68
N PRO A 61 -3.47 -25.71 20.73
CA PRO A 61 -2.80 -26.02 21.97
C PRO A 61 -2.59 -24.76 22.82
N SER A 62 -3.12 -24.77 24.06
CA SER A 62 -3.09 -23.62 24.98
C SER A 62 -1.72 -23.34 25.59
N ASP A 63 -0.74 -24.23 25.37
CA ASP A 63 0.63 -24.12 25.86
C ASP A 63 1.59 -23.73 24.72
N PRO A 64 2.33 -22.61 24.83
CA PRO A 64 3.37 -22.20 23.86
C PRO A 64 4.38 -23.31 23.53
N ASN A 65 4.70 -24.20 24.48
CA ASN A 65 5.56 -25.36 24.22
C ASN A 65 4.92 -26.38 23.29
N SER A 66 3.63 -26.66 23.50
CA SER A 66 2.88 -27.58 22.65
C SER A 66 2.70 -27.00 21.24
N LEU A 67 2.50 -25.68 21.12
CA LEU A 67 2.47 -25.01 19.81
C LEU A 67 3.82 -25.11 19.08
N TYR A 68 4.93 -24.85 19.77
CA TYR A 68 6.27 -24.95 19.19
C TYR A 68 6.55 -26.37 18.66
N LYS A 69 6.23 -27.41 19.43
CA LYS A 69 6.38 -28.81 18.98
C LYS A 69 5.50 -29.12 17.78
N SER A 70 4.22 -28.76 17.84
CA SER A 70 3.28 -28.96 16.72
C SER A 70 3.73 -28.25 15.44
N PHE A 71 4.32 -27.06 15.60
CA PHE A 71 4.89 -26.31 14.48
C PHE A 71 6.09 -27.04 13.86
N LEU A 72 7.03 -27.53 14.67
CA LEU A 72 8.17 -28.30 14.18
C LEU A 72 7.75 -29.61 13.51
N GLU A 73 6.75 -30.31 14.05
CA GLU A 73 6.17 -31.53 13.46
C GLU A 73 5.44 -31.26 12.15
N CYS A 74 4.88 -30.05 11.98
CA CYS A 74 4.25 -29.64 10.74
C CYS A 74 5.26 -29.37 9.63
N LEU A 75 6.47 -28.92 9.96
CA LEU A 75 7.47 -28.56 8.96
C LEU A 75 7.66 -29.72 7.97
N PRO A 76 7.65 -29.44 6.65
CA PRO A 76 7.68 -30.48 5.65
C PRO A 76 8.96 -31.31 5.79
N THR A 77 8.80 -32.56 6.24
CA THR A 77 9.88 -33.57 6.27
C THR A 77 10.12 -34.14 4.87
N SER A 78 9.12 -34.04 3.99
CA SER A 78 9.07 -34.55 2.62
C SER A 78 9.26 -33.43 1.59
N SER A 79 10.44 -32.84 1.58
CA SER A 79 10.99 -32.14 0.40
C SER A 79 11.96 -33.09 -0.33
N PRO A 80 12.11 -33.04 -1.66
CA PRO A 80 13.16 -33.78 -2.38
C PRO A 80 14.57 -33.53 -1.81
N GLN A 81 14.74 -32.41 -1.10
CA GLN A 81 15.90 -32.08 -0.27
C GLN A 81 15.39 -31.69 1.13
N PRO A 82 15.36 -32.61 2.11
CA PRO A 82 14.92 -32.30 3.47
C PRO A 82 15.86 -31.28 4.11
N ASP A 83 15.35 -30.09 4.42
CA ASP A 83 16.16 -29.06 5.06
C ASP A 83 16.28 -29.33 6.56
N LYS A 84 17.28 -30.14 6.93
CA LYS A 84 17.62 -30.43 8.33
C LYS A 84 17.99 -29.18 9.13
N THR A 85 18.24 -28.04 8.48
CA THR A 85 18.62 -26.79 9.13
C THR A 85 17.43 -25.91 9.48
N PHE A 86 16.21 -26.22 9.02
CA PHE A 86 15.03 -25.38 9.30
C PHE A 86 14.82 -25.17 10.80
N SER A 87 14.81 -26.23 11.59
CA SER A 87 14.56 -26.15 13.04
C SER A 87 15.55 -25.22 13.76
N SER A 88 16.78 -25.06 13.22
CA SER A 88 17.79 -24.15 13.77
C SER A 88 17.46 -22.66 13.63
N VAL A 89 16.55 -22.31 12.72
CA VAL A 89 16.07 -20.94 12.51
C VAL A 89 14.70 -20.68 13.15
N VAL A 90 14.20 -21.58 14.00
CA VAL A 90 12.93 -21.47 14.74
C VAL A 90 13.19 -21.33 16.23
N TYR A 91 12.65 -20.27 16.83
CA TYR A 91 12.86 -19.91 18.23
C TYR A 91 11.55 -19.86 19.00
N SER A 92 11.57 -20.28 20.26
CA SER A 92 10.48 -20.07 21.23
C SER A 92 11.07 -19.77 22.60
N SER A 93 10.35 -18.99 23.39
CA SER A 93 10.79 -18.61 24.74
C SER A 93 11.04 -19.82 25.64
N ALA A 94 10.33 -20.92 25.40
CA ALA A 94 10.38 -22.10 26.24
C ALA A 94 11.40 -23.17 25.77
N ALA A 95 11.73 -23.22 24.47
CA ALA A 95 12.78 -24.11 23.96
C ALA A 95 14.18 -23.48 24.00
N ASN A 96 14.31 -22.17 23.72
CA ASN A 96 15.60 -21.49 23.62
C ASN A 96 15.52 -20.01 24.05
N SER A 97 15.13 -19.79 25.31
CA SER A 97 14.85 -18.46 25.91
C SER A 97 15.89 -17.37 25.60
N SER A 98 17.19 -17.67 25.70
CA SER A 98 18.25 -16.69 25.43
C SER A 98 18.30 -16.26 23.95
N ALA A 99 18.31 -17.23 23.02
CA ALA A 99 18.32 -16.96 21.58
C ALA A 99 17.02 -16.28 21.14
N TYR A 100 15.88 -16.75 21.62
CA TYR A 100 14.57 -16.13 21.39
C TYR A 100 14.56 -14.66 21.81
N THR A 101 15.03 -14.35 23.03
CA THR A 101 15.07 -12.98 23.55
C THR A 101 15.97 -12.10 22.70
N LYS A 102 17.16 -12.60 22.34
CA LYS A 102 18.10 -11.87 21.49
C LYS A 102 17.49 -11.53 20.12
N VAL A 103 16.98 -12.53 19.40
CA VAL A 103 16.39 -12.34 18.05
C VAL A 103 15.18 -11.41 18.10
N LEU A 104 14.34 -11.50 19.14
CA LEU A 104 13.22 -10.59 19.29
C LEU A 104 13.70 -9.14 19.45
N MET A 105 14.65 -8.90 20.35
CA MET A 105 15.11 -7.58 20.76
C MET A 105 15.95 -6.86 19.71
N ASP A 106 16.81 -7.57 18.97
CA ASP A 106 17.75 -6.99 18.00
C ASP A 106 17.06 -6.13 16.93
N HIS A 107 15.80 -6.42 16.60
CA HIS A 107 15.04 -5.76 15.53
C HIS A 107 13.76 -5.05 16.02
N ILE A 108 13.66 -4.71 17.31
CA ILE A 108 12.61 -3.79 17.80
C ILE A 108 13.14 -2.36 17.67
N LYS A 109 12.49 -1.53 16.83
CA LYS A 109 12.90 -0.13 16.61
C LYS A 109 12.05 0.89 17.38
N ASN A 110 10.92 0.47 17.95
CA ASN A 110 10.10 1.32 18.83
C ASN A 110 9.83 0.62 20.17
N PHE A 111 10.50 1.06 21.23
CA PHE A 111 10.49 0.45 22.57
C PHE A 111 9.17 0.66 23.32
N ARG A 112 8.25 1.50 22.81
CA ARG A 112 6.84 1.48 23.26
C ARG A 112 6.24 0.08 23.21
N TYR A 113 6.72 -0.73 22.27
CA TYR A 113 6.30 -2.09 22.01
C TYR A 113 7.27 -3.13 22.59
N ASN A 114 8.07 -2.74 23.59
CA ASN A 114 8.97 -3.62 24.31
C ASN A 114 8.66 -3.71 25.81
N ALA A 115 7.47 -3.27 26.23
CA ALA A 115 7.07 -3.38 27.63
C ALA A 115 6.83 -4.85 28.03
N THR A 116 6.91 -5.13 29.34
CA THR A 116 6.57 -6.45 29.90
C THR A 116 5.12 -6.83 29.57
N SER A 117 4.22 -5.85 29.52
CA SER A 117 2.81 -6.03 29.15
C SER A 117 2.57 -6.22 27.65
N THR A 118 3.55 -5.91 26.79
CA THR A 118 3.38 -6.09 25.35
C THR A 118 3.31 -7.57 25.00
N PRO A 119 2.29 -8.04 24.26
CA PRO A 119 2.20 -9.44 23.82
C PRO A 119 3.46 -9.87 23.07
N LYS A 120 3.93 -11.09 23.37
CA LYS A 120 5.15 -11.67 22.80
C LYS A 120 4.78 -12.83 21.86
N PRO A 121 5.51 -13.03 20.75
CA PRO A 121 5.22 -14.13 19.84
C PRO A 121 5.44 -15.48 20.52
N ALA A 122 4.64 -16.48 20.16
CA ALA A 122 4.90 -17.85 20.58
C ALA A 122 6.13 -18.43 19.87
N ILE A 123 6.33 -18.04 18.60
CA ILE A 123 7.39 -18.55 17.73
C ILE A 123 8.00 -17.39 16.92
N ILE A 124 9.32 -17.40 16.74
CA ILE A 124 10.02 -16.54 15.77
C ILE A 124 10.73 -17.43 14.76
N ILE A 125 10.60 -17.14 13.48
CA ILE A 125 11.31 -17.83 12.40
C ILE A 125 12.18 -16.83 11.66
N THR A 126 13.42 -17.22 11.38
CA THR A 126 14.42 -16.37 10.73
C THR A 126 14.86 -16.98 9.39
N PRO A 127 13.95 -17.08 8.41
CA PRO A 127 14.19 -17.81 7.17
C PRO A 127 15.46 -17.33 6.46
N ASN A 128 16.32 -18.25 6.05
CA ASN A 128 17.51 -17.99 5.23
C ASN A 128 17.35 -18.55 3.79
N LYS A 129 16.19 -19.13 3.48
CA LYS A 129 15.79 -19.65 2.17
C LYS A 129 14.33 -19.32 1.90
N GLU A 130 13.95 -19.16 0.63
CA GLU A 130 12.56 -18.88 0.23
C GLU A 130 11.61 -20.02 0.66
N THR A 131 12.06 -21.27 0.61
CA THR A 131 11.30 -22.46 1.03
C THR A 131 10.95 -22.45 2.53
N HIS A 132 11.75 -21.80 3.37
CA HIS A 132 11.42 -21.63 4.79
C HIS A 132 10.17 -20.77 4.99
N VAL A 133 9.98 -19.77 4.13
CA VAL A 133 8.81 -18.89 4.18
C VAL A 133 7.56 -19.65 3.74
N GLN A 134 7.65 -20.43 2.66
CA GLN A 134 6.52 -21.27 2.18
C GLN A 134 6.02 -22.21 3.27
N ALA A 135 6.93 -22.99 3.87
CA ALA A 135 6.60 -23.91 4.94
C ALA A 135 6.02 -23.20 6.18
N ALA A 136 6.59 -22.05 6.54
CA ALA A 136 6.08 -21.25 7.66
C ALA A 136 4.62 -20.81 7.43
N VAL A 137 4.29 -20.35 6.22
CA VAL A 137 2.92 -19.96 5.85
C VAL A 137 1.97 -21.17 5.88
N ILE A 138 2.37 -22.29 5.26
CA ILE A 138 1.57 -23.52 5.22
C ILE A 138 1.28 -24.03 6.64
N CYS A 139 2.30 -24.09 7.49
CA CYS A 139 2.15 -24.58 8.85
C CYS A 139 1.39 -23.64 9.77
N ALA A 140 1.62 -22.34 9.66
CA ALA A 140 0.85 -21.35 10.39
C ALA A 140 -0.64 -21.43 10.03
N LYS A 141 -0.97 -21.63 8.74
CA LYS A 141 -2.36 -21.83 8.31
C LYS A 141 -2.95 -23.12 8.88
N LYS A 142 -2.25 -24.25 8.76
CA LYS A 142 -2.68 -25.56 9.28
C LYS A 142 -2.91 -25.55 10.80
N LEU A 143 -2.08 -24.82 11.54
CA LEU A 143 -2.12 -24.73 13.00
C LEU A 143 -2.90 -23.52 13.53
N ASN A 144 -3.50 -22.73 12.64
CA ASN A 144 -4.25 -21.51 12.97
C ASN A 144 -3.43 -20.50 13.82
N ILE A 145 -2.18 -20.27 13.43
CA ILE A 145 -1.27 -19.30 14.07
C ILE A 145 -1.32 -18.00 13.27
N GLN A 146 -1.53 -16.86 13.93
CA GLN A 146 -1.44 -15.56 13.28
C GLN A 146 0.01 -15.26 12.90
N ILE A 147 0.25 -14.77 11.69
CA ILE A 147 1.58 -14.34 11.23
C ILE A 147 1.73 -12.83 11.36
N ARG A 148 2.86 -12.38 11.94
CA ARG A 148 3.41 -11.04 11.76
C ARG A 148 4.70 -11.13 10.95
N ILE A 149 4.90 -10.20 10.03
CA ILE A 149 6.04 -10.20 9.10
C ILE A 149 6.95 -9.04 9.46
N ARG A 150 8.20 -9.33 9.79
CA ARG A 150 9.22 -8.32 10.14
C ARG A 150 10.33 -8.31 9.10
N SER A 151 10.67 -7.12 8.62
CA SER A 151 11.85 -6.86 7.80
C SER A 151 12.83 -6.04 8.65
N GLY A 152 12.89 -4.71 8.50
CA GLY A 152 13.77 -3.84 9.31
C GLY A 152 13.22 -3.42 10.67
N GLY A 153 12.00 -3.84 11.04
CA GLY A 153 11.41 -3.54 12.37
C GLY A 153 10.92 -2.11 12.59
N HIS A 154 10.82 -1.29 11.54
CA HIS A 154 10.47 0.14 11.59
C HIS A 154 8.97 0.46 11.65
N ASP A 155 8.09 -0.52 11.89
CA ASP A 155 6.65 -0.26 12.01
C ASP A 155 6.39 0.64 13.23
N TYR A 156 5.80 1.82 13.00
CA TYR A 156 5.64 2.86 14.02
C TYR A 156 4.74 2.43 15.17
N GLU A 157 3.86 1.46 14.95
CA GLU A 157 2.93 0.94 15.94
C GLU A 157 3.26 -0.52 16.30
N GLY A 158 4.48 -0.97 16.00
CA GLY A 158 4.99 -2.29 16.37
C GLY A 158 4.24 -3.48 15.76
N VAL A 159 3.42 -3.25 14.73
CA VAL A 159 2.49 -4.24 14.15
C VAL A 159 3.22 -5.43 13.50
N SER A 160 4.48 -5.25 13.13
CA SER A 160 5.33 -6.32 12.56
C SER A 160 5.87 -7.31 13.60
N TYR A 161 5.77 -7.00 14.90
CA TYR A 161 6.31 -7.84 15.98
C TYR A 161 5.44 -7.89 17.24
N THR A 162 4.23 -7.32 17.19
CA THR A 162 3.22 -7.39 18.24
C THR A 162 1.85 -7.65 17.63
N SER A 163 0.92 -8.15 18.44
CA SER A 163 -0.48 -8.32 18.08
C SER A 163 -1.35 -7.86 19.24
N SER A 164 -2.44 -7.19 18.93
CA SER A 164 -3.51 -6.86 19.89
C SER A 164 -4.60 -7.93 19.95
N GLU A 165 -4.61 -8.89 19.02
CA GLU A 165 -5.49 -10.05 19.09
C GLU A 165 -5.10 -10.93 20.28
N LYS A 166 -6.09 -11.57 20.91
CA LYS A 166 -5.87 -12.53 22.01
C LYS A 166 -5.36 -13.90 21.52
N THR A 167 -5.16 -14.06 20.22
CA THR A 167 -4.67 -15.28 19.58
C THR A 167 -3.15 -15.38 19.72
N GLN A 168 -2.62 -16.60 19.70
CA GLN A 168 -1.18 -16.80 19.59
C GLN A 168 -0.72 -16.35 18.20
N PHE A 169 0.44 -15.70 18.15
CA PHE A 169 1.04 -15.24 16.90
C PHE A 169 2.51 -15.64 16.82
N MET A 170 3.01 -15.69 15.60
CA MET A 170 4.42 -15.89 15.29
C MET A 170 4.96 -14.74 14.46
N ILE A 171 6.28 -14.55 14.51
CA ILE A 171 6.99 -13.62 13.63
C ILE A 171 7.74 -14.41 12.56
N ILE A 172 7.55 -14.04 11.29
CA ILE A 172 8.49 -14.36 10.21
C ILE A 172 9.42 -13.16 10.05
N ASP A 173 10.65 -13.30 10.54
CA ASP A 173 11.67 -12.26 10.53
C ASP A 173 12.62 -12.44 9.34
N MET A 174 12.40 -11.63 8.31
CA MET A 174 13.02 -11.75 6.99
C MET A 174 14.49 -11.34 6.97
N PHE A 175 15.09 -10.90 8.08
CA PHE A 175 16.41 -10.26 8.10
C PHE A 175 17.56 -11.04 7.43
N ASN A 176 17.48 -12.37 7.39
CA ASN A 176 18.46 -13.24 6.75
C ASN A 176 18.34 -13.25 5.21
N LEU A 177 17.15 -12.99 4.66
CA LEU A 177 16.90 -12.83 3.22
C LEU A 177 17.16 -11.38 2.81
N ARG A 178 18.45 -11.04 2.66
CA ARG A 178 18.93 -9.66 2.45
C ARG A 178 19.87 -9.47 1.25
N ALA A 179 19.94 -10.41 0.33
CA ALA A 179 20.76 -10.27 -0.85
C ALA A 179 20.30 -9.08 -1.71
N VAL A 180 21.26 -8.39 -2.32
CA VAL A 180 21.05 -7.32 -3.29
C VAL A 180 21.96 -7.60 -4.48
N ASP A 181 21.36 -7.92 -5.62
CA ASP A 181 22.06 -8.12 -6.87
C ASP A 181 21.79 -6.94 -7.81
N VAL A 182 22.84 -6.31 -8.33
CA VAL A 182 22.76 -5.06 -9.09
C VAL A 182 23.31 -5.29 -10.49
N ASN A 183 22.45 -5.07 -11.48
CA ASN A 183 22.79 -5.12 -12.89
C ASN A 183 22.77 -3.70 -13.47
N VAL A 184 23.95 -3.11 -13.61
CA VAL A 184 24.10 -1.74 -14.15
C VAL A 184 23.74 -1.67 -15.63
N ALA A 185 24.01 -2.72 -16.42
CA ALA A 185 23.71 -2.73 -17.86
C ALA A 185 22.21 -2.64 -18.13
N ASN A 186 21.39 -3.29 -17.30
CA ASN A 186 19.92 -3.23 -17.40
C ASN A 186 19.33 -2.12 -16.52
N GLU A 187 20.17 -1.43 -15.73
CA GLU A 187 19.80 -0.48 -14.69
C GLU A 187 18.75 -1.06 -13.72
N THR A 188 18.95 -2.30 -13.27
CA THR A 188 18.04 -2.97 -12.33
C THR A 188 18.77 -3.48 -11.09
N ALA A 189 18.01 -3.70 -10.03
CA ALA A 189 18.47 -4.45 -8.87
C ALA A 189 17.39 -5.41 -8.36
N VAL A 190 17.78 -6.63 -8.02
CA VAL A 190 16.94 -7.58 -7.29
C VAL A 190 17.32 -7.48 -5.81
N VAL A 191 16.38 -7.07 -4.97
CA VAL A 191 16.58 -6.82 -3.55
C VAL A 191 15.64 -7.68 -2.71
N GLN A 192 16.21 -8.54 -1.87
CA GLN A 192 15.41 -9.36 -0.95
C GLN A 192 14.78 -8.51 0.17
N ALA A 193 13.61 -8.91 0.64
CA ALA A 193 12.76 -8.11 1.51
C ALA A 193 13.37 -7.83 2.89
N GLY A 194 14.35 -8.60 3.36
CA GLY A 194 15.11 -8.40 4.59
C GLY A 194 16.33 -7.48 4.47
N ALA A 195 16.66 -7.02 3.26
CA ALA A 195 17.62 -5.95 3.05
C ALA A 195 17.10 -4.64 3.67
N GLN A 196 18.02 -3.79 4.12
CA GLN A 196 17.72 -2.43 4.52
C GLN A 196 18.05 -1.46 3.38
N LEU A 197 17.51 -0.23 3.44
CA LEU A 197 17.77 0.77 2.40
C LEU A 197 19.26 1.08 2.26
N GLY A 198 20.00 1.09 3.36
CA GLY A 198 21.44 1.26 3.37
C GLY A 198 22.19 0.15 2.61
N ASP A 199 21.74 -1.12 2.72
CA ASP A 199 22.25 -2.23 1.90
C ASP A 199 22.05 -1.92 0.41
N LEU A 200 20.84 -1.52 0.02
CA LEU A 200 20.52 -1.22 -1.38
C LEU A 200 21.37 -0.06 -1.92
N TYR A 201 21.46 1.05 -1.18
CA TYR A 201 22.23 2.22 -1.59
C TYR A 201 23.72 1.92 -1.72
N TYR A 202 24.27 1.21 -0.75
CA TYR A 202 25.68 0.83 -0.74
C TYR A 202 26.03 -0.09 -1.92
N ARG A 203 25.21 -1.11 -2.19
CA ARG A 203 25.44 -2.06 -3.29
C ARG A 203 25.27 -1.42 -4.67
N ILE A 204 24.35 -0.47 -4.83
CA ILE A 204 24.25 0.33 -6.06
C ILE A 204 25.53 1.16 -6.25
N TRP A 205 25.97 1.87 -5.20
CA TRP A 205 27.17 2.70 -5.25
C TRP A 205 28.44 1.90 -5.55
N GLU A 206 28.57 0.69 -5.01
CA GLU A 206 29.71 -0.20 -5.31
C GLU A 206 29.82 -0.48 -6.82
N LYS A 207 28.68 -0.63 -7.52
CA LYS A 207 28.65 -0.94 -8.95
C LYS A 207 28.64 0.29 -9.86
N SER A 208 28.08 1.42 -9.41
CA SER A 208 27.96 2.64 -10.22
C SER A 208 27.92 3.91 -9.36
N LYS A 209 28.66 4.93 -9.77
CA LYS A 209 28.67 6.27 -9.13
C LYS A 209 27.62 7.23 -9.71
N VAL A 210 26.90 6.82 -10.75
CA VAL A 210 25.90 7.63 -11.47
C VAL A 210 24.52 6.99 -11.47
N HIS A 211 24.31 5.98 -10.62
CA HIS A 211 23.01 5.37 -10.38
C HIS A 211 22.63 5.52 -8.91
N GLY A 212 21.34 5.69 -8.66
CA GLY A 212 20.75 5.71 -7.33
C GLY A 212 19.38 5.06 -7.34
N PHE A 213 18.67 5.17 -6.23
CA PHE A 213 17.30 4.66 -6.11
C PHE A 213 16.42 5.58 -5.24
N PRO A 214 15.23 6.01 -5.70
CA PRO A 214 14.39 6.96 -4.97
C PRO A 214 13.64 6.27 -3.82
N ALA A 215 14.27 6.18 -2.66
CA ALA A 215 13.69 5.62 -1.45
C ALA A 215 14.00 6.47 -0.19
N GLY A 216 13.64 5.97 0.99
CA GLY A 216 13.74 6.67 2.27
C GLY A 216 15.14 7.12 2.69
N ALA A 217 15.18 8.21 3.45
CA ALA A 217 16.44 8.78 3.96
C ALA A 217 17.11 7.97 5.08
N CYS A 218 16.33 7.15 5.81
CA CYS A 218 16.76 6.40 6.98
C CYS A 218 17.35 5.03 6.56
N PRO A 219 18.67 4.75 6.71
CA PRO A 219 19.31 3.56 6.14
C PRO A 219 18.82 2.22 6.69
N THR A 220 18.49 2.14 7.98
CA THR A 220 18.10 0.89 8.66
C THR A 220 16.66 0.45 8.40
N VAL A 221 15.90 1.23 7.62
CA VAL A 221 14.54 0.87 7.23
C VAL A 221 14.59 -0.34 6.29
N GLY A 222 13.79 -1.36 6.60
CA GLY A 222 13.72 -2.58 5.80
C GLY A 222 12.95 -2.41 4.50
N VAL A 223 13.48 -2.94 3.42
CA VAL A 223 12.94 -2.85 2.06
C VAL A 223 11.52 -3.42 1.97
N GLY A 224 11.27 -4.58 2.59
CA GLY A 224 9.96 -5.25 2.55
C GLY A 224 8.79 -4.36 2.98
N GLY A 225 8.92 -3.71 4.13
CA GLY A 225 7.90 -2.77 4.62
C GLY A 225 7.92 -1.44 3.86
N HIS A 226 9.11 -0.92 3.55
CA HIS A 226 9.26 0.39 2.90
C HIS A 226 8.61 0.44 1.52
N ILE A 227 8.98 -0.49 0.64
CA ILE A 227 8.47 -0.55 -0.73
C ILE A 227 6.97 -0.87 -0.69
N SER A 228 6.56 -1.86 0.10
CA SER A 228 5.16 -2.30 0.03
C SER A 228 4.12 -1.29 0.54
N GLY A 229 4.54 -0.27 1.30
CA GLY A 229 3.69 0.87 1.69
C GLY A 229 3.95 2.17 0.91
N GLY A 230 4.66 2.11 -0.22
CA GLY A 230 4.89 3.25 -1.13
C GLY A 230 6.35 3.68 -1.17
N GLY A 231 6.88 4.11 -0.02
CA GLY A 231 8.26 4.56 0.12
C GLY A 231 8.54 5.91 -0.55
N TYR A 232 9.04 6.88 0.21
CA TYR A 232 9.39 8.21 -0.31
C TYR A 232 10.71 8.67 0.28
N GLY A 233 11.39 9.58 -0.43
CA GLY A 233 12.58 10.24 0.08
C GLY A 233 12.92 11.52 -0.67
N THR A 234 14.21 11.83 -0.72
CA THR A 234 14.74 13.14 -1.12
C THR A 234 14.76 13.34 -2.63
N MET A 235 14.50 12.29 -3.42
CA MET A 235 14.40 12.37 -4.88
C MET A 235 12.94 12.29 -5.39
N ILE A 236 11.96 12.38 -4.48
CA ILE A 236 10.54 12.17 -4.81
C ILE A 236 10.01 13.14 -5.89
N ARG A 237 10.49 14.39 -5.90
CA ARG A 237 10.04 15.40 -6.87
C ARG A 237 10.57 15.15 -8.28
N LYS A 238 11.73 14.49 -8.42
CA LYS A 238 12.30 14.16 -9.73
C LYS A 238 11.81 12.81 -10.26
N TYR A 239 11.77 11.80 -9.39
CA TYR A 239 11.57 10.41 -9.81
C TYR A 239 10.26 9.77 -9.31
N GLY A 240 9.53 10.40 -8.40
CA GLY A 240 8.35 9.79 -7.76
C GLY A 240 8.71 8.91 -6.56
N LEU A 241 7.81 8.01 -6.19
CA LEU A 241 7.96 7.11 -5.04
C LEU A 241 8.79 5.87 -5.40
N THR A 242 9.20 5.14 -4.36
CA THR A 242 9.88 3.86 -4.52
C THR A 242 9.08 2.87 -5.37
N VAL A 243 7.77 2.80 -5.14
CA VAL A 243 6.85 1.89 -5.86
C VAL A 243 6.69 2.17 -7.34
N ASP A 244 6.97 3.40 -7.77
CA ASP A 244 6.90 3.81 -9.18
C ASP A 244 8.06 3.20 -10.00
N HIS A 245 9.06 2.62 -9.32
CA HIS A 245 10.24 1.99 -9.92
C HIS A 245 10.30 0.47 -9.67
N VAL A 246 9.26 -0.13 -9.12
CA VAL A 246 9.19 -1.60 -8.94
C VAL A 246 8.63 -2.21 -10.23
N ILE A 247 9.41 -3.12 -10.84
CA ILE A 247 9.08 -3.75 -12.13
C ILE A 247 8.69 -5.23 -11.99
N ASP A 248 9.11 -5.89 -10.90
CA ASP A 248 8.74 -7.26 -10.55
C ASP A 248 8.86 -7.47 -9.02
N ALA A 249 8.31 -8.56 -8.49
CA ALA A 249 8.44 -8.98 -7.11
C ALA A 249 8.23 -10.49 -6.98
N LYS A 250 8.78 -11.10 -5.93
CA LYS A 250 8.41 -12.45 -5.49
C LYS A 250 7.63 -12.39 -4.19
N ILE A 251 6.52 -13.13 -4.10
CA ILE A 251 5.66 -13.21 -2.91
C ILE A 251 5.25 -14.65 -2.60
N VAL A 252 5.14 -14.99 -1.32
CA VAL A 252 4.46 -16.21 -0.86
C VAL A 252 3.00 -15.89 -0.54
N ASP A 253 2.08 -16.54 -1.24
CA ASP A 253 0.64 -16.38 -1.05
C ASP A 253 0.08 -17.24 0.10
N VAL A 254 -1.24 -17.18 0.33
CA VAL A 254 -1.92 -17.90 1.42
C VAL A 254 -1.89 -19.42 1.26
N LYS A 255 -1.57 -19.91 0.06
CA LYS A 255 -1.43 -21.34 -0.26
C LYS A 255 0.04 -21.80 -0.16
N GLY A 256 0.97 -20.90 0.19
CA GLY A 256 2.39 -21.19 0.27
C GLY A 256 3.10 -21.25 -1.08
N ARG A 257 2.47 -20.75 -2.17
CA ARG A 257 3.08 -20.71 -3.50
C ARG A 257 3.98 -19.48 -3.62
N ILE A 258 5.14 -19.63 -4.25
CA ILE A 258 5.98 -18.49 -4.64
C ILE A 258 5.50 -18.00 -6.00
N LEU A 259 5.12 -16.73 -6.07
CA LEU A 259 4.62 -16.07 -7.27
C LEU A 259 5.55 -14.91 -7.63
N ASP A 260 6.01 -14.87 -8.87
CA ASP A 260 6.56 -13.66 -9.48
C ASP A 260 5.43 -12.76 -10.02
N ARG A 261 5.74 -11.62 -10.64
CA ARG A 261 4.71 -10.72 -11.21
C ARG A 261 3.76 -11.44 -12.16
N LYS A 262 4.31 -12.27 -13.06
CA LYS A 262 3.52 -13.01 -14.05
C LYS A 262 2.54 -13.97 -13.38
N ALA A 263 3.02 -14.74 -12.40
CA ALA A 263 2.22 -15.73 -11.69
C ALA A 263 1.22 -15.12 -10.70
N MET A 264 1.52 -13.95 -10.12
CA MET A 264 0.62 -13.27 -9.18
C MET A 264 -0.48 -12.44 -9.87
N GLY A 265 -0.27 -12.08 -11.14
CA GLY A 265 -1.16 -11.21 -11.91
C GLY A 265 -1.01 -9.73 -11.54
N GLU A 266 -1.51 -8.85 -12.41
CA GLU A 266 -1.30 -7.40 -12.29
C GLU A 266 -2.03 -6.79 -11.09
N ASP A 267 -3.14 -7.36 -10.65
CA ASP A 267 -3.90 -6.84 -9.50
C ASP A 267 -3.17 -7.03 -8.17
N LEU A 268 -2.63 -8.23 -7.92
CA LEU A 268 -1.81 -8.47 -6.73
C LEU A 268 -0.49 -7.69 -6.84
N PHE A 269 0.13 -7.64 -8.02
CA PHE A 269 1.32 -6.83 -8.25
C PHE A 269 1.08 -5.34 -8.00
N TRP A 270 -0.08 -4.81 -8.39
CA TRP A 270 -0.50 -3.44 -8.06
C TRP A 270 -0.67 -3.28 -6.55
N ALA A 271 -1.39 -4.20 -5.88
CA ALA A 271 -1.70 -4.10 -4.45
C ALA A 271 -0.46 -4.09 -3.55
N ILE A 272 0.57 -4.89 -3.86
CA ILE A 272 1.80 -4.93 -3.07
C ILE A 272 2.71 -3.72 -3.29
N ARG A 273 2.44 -2.88 -4.29
CA ARG A 273 3.18 -1.64 -4.59
C ARG A 273 2.55 -0.41 -3.93
N GLY A 274 2.17 -0.54 -2.66
CA GLY A 274 1.69 0.60 -1.86
C GLY A 274 0.59 0.26 -0.85
N GLY A 275 -0.09 -0.88 -0.98
CA GLY A 275 -1.22 -1.28 -0.13
C GLY A 275 -0.83 -1.86 1.24
N GLY A 276 0.48 -1.98 1.52
CA GLY A 276 1.01 -2.64 2.71
C GLY A 276 1.05 -4.16 2.54
N GLY A 277 2.25 -4.70 2.29
CA GLY A 277 2.44 -6.10 1.88
C GLY A 277 1.90 -7.13 2.88
N SER A 278 1.89 -6.79 4.18
CA SER A 278 1.37 -7.67 5.24
C SER A 278 -0.13 -7.96 5.17
N SER A 279 -0.88 -7.31 4.28
CA SER A 279 -2.28 -7.65 3.99
C SER A 279 -2.43 -8.74 2.93
N PHE A 280 -1.39 -9.05 2.13
CA PHE A 280 -1.53 -9.86 0.92
C PHE A 280 -0.66 -11.11 0.89
N GLY A 281 0.46 -11.12 1.63
CA GLY A 281 1.36 -12.27 1.68
C GLY A 281 2.73 -11.94 2.25
N VAL A 282 3.69 -12.86 2.10
CA VAL A 282 5.07 -12.64 2.52
C VAL A 282 5.94 -12.33 1.30
N ILE A 283 6.28 -11.06 1.12
CA ILE A 283 7.16 -10.63 0.03
C ILE A 283 8.58 -11.13 0.29
N LEU A 284 9.17 -11.80 -0.69
CA LEU A 284 10.51 -12.36 -0.65
C LEU A 284 11.55 -11.39 -1.24
N SER A 285 11.23 -10.75 -2.37
CA SER A 285 12.10 -9.80 -3.04
C SER A 285 11.33 -8.85 -3.96
N PHE A 286 11.96 -7.74 -4.31
CA PHE A 286 11.54 -6.82 -5.36
C PHE A 286 12.61 -6.73 -6.44
N THR A 287 12.20 -6.61 -7.70
CA THR A 287 13.06 -6.13 -8.78
C THR A 287 12.73 -4.67 -9.03
N VAL A 288 13.74 -3.82 -8.91
CA VAL A 288 13.60 -2.37 -9.02
C VAL A 288 14.41 -1.82 -10.18
N LYS A 289 13.89 -0.77 -10.83
CA LYS A 289 14.61 0.03 -11.82
C LYS A 289 15.43 1.11 -11.09
N LEU A 290 16.71 1.21 -11.43
CA LEU A 290 17.61 2.24 -10.92
C LEU A 290 17.40 3.53 -11.71
N VAL A 291 17.74 4.66 -11.08
CA VAL A 291 17.62 5.98 -11.71
C VAL A 291 18.99 6.63 -11.88
N PRO A 292 19.18 7.45 -12.92
CA PRO A 292 20.42 8.19 -13.07
C PRO A 292 20.57 9.24 -11.95
N VAL A 293 21.78 9.44 -11.47
CA VAL A 293 22.12 10.55 -10.56
C VAL A 293 23.39 11.23 -11.07
N PRO A 294 23.52 12.56 -10.95
CA PRO A 294 24.72 13.25 -11.38
C PRO A 294 25.90 12.85 -10.48
N LYS A 295 27.13 12.94 -11.04
CA LYS A 295 28.37 12.70 -10.28
C LYS A 295 28.50 13.64 -9.07
N VAL A 296 27.97 14.86 -9.22
CA VAL A 296 27.95 15.89 -8.18
C VAL A 296 26.51 16.23 -7.85
N THR A 297 26.19 16.17 -6.58
CA THR A 297 24.94 16.68 -5.98
C THR A 297 25.30 17.75 -4.97
N THR A 298 24.36 18.60 -4.59
CA THR A 298 24.57 19.62 -3.55
C THR A 298 23.60 19.43 -2.41
N VAL A 299 24.09 19.48 -1.17
CA VAL A 299 23.27 19.50 0.03
C VAL A 299 23.47 20.81 0.79
N PHE A 300 22.43 21.27 1.49
CA PHE A 300 22.55 22.38 2.43
C PHE A 300 21.61 22.20 3.62
N LYS A 301 21.93 22.91 4.70
CA LYS A 301 21.10 23.02 5.90
C LYS A 301 21.15 24.44 6.43
N VAL A 302 20.01 25.11 6.47
CA VAL A 302 19.87 26.50 6.97
C VAL A 302 18.75 26.55 7.99
N THR A 303 19.00 27.13 9.16
CA THR A 303 17.99 27.35 10.20
C THR A 303 17.61 28.83 10.25
N LYS A 304 16.32 29.10 10.46
CA LYS A 304 15.74 30.44 10.62
C LYS A 304 14.91 30.49 11.90
N THR A 305 15.14 31.53 12.68
CA THR A 305 14.38 31.90 13.89
C THR A 305 13.17 32.75 13.54
N THR A 306 12.28 32.97 14.52
CA THR A 306 11.12 33.86 14.32
C THR A 306 11.58 35.28 14.00
N GLU A 307 12.64 35.76 14.64
CA GLU A 307 13.26 37.07 14.38
C GLU A 307 13.84 37.20 12.95
N GLU A 308 14.35 36.09 12.40
CA GLU A 308 14.82 36.00 11.02
C GLU A 308 13.68 35.74 10.01
N LYS A 309 12.43 36.04 10.39
CA LYS A 309 11.24 35.89 9.55
C LYS A 309 10.97 34.45 9.10
N ALA A 310 11.24 33.46 9.95
CA ALA A 310 11.00 32.04 9.62
C ALA A 310 9.58 31.76 9.12
N VAL A 311 8.55 32.39 9.70
CA VAL A 311 7.15 32.22 9.28
C VAL A 311 6.95 32.61 7.82
N ASP A 312 7.46 33.78 7.41
CA ASP A 312 7.34 34.28 6.04
C ASP A 312 8.13 33.41 5.06
N ILE A 313 9.31 32.94 5.46
CA ILE A 313 10.14 32.06 4.65
C ILE A 313 9.46 30.69 4.46
N VAL A 314 8.81 30.14 5.50
CA VAL A 314 8.02 28.91 5.38
C VAL A 314 6.80 29.14 4.49
N PHE A 315 6.12 30.29 4.59
CA PHE A 315 5.02 30.65 3.70
C PHE A 315 5.47 30.66 2.24
N LYS A 316 6.60 31.33 1.96
CA LYS A 316 7.19 31.36 0.62
C LYS A 316 7.57 29.96 0.14
N TRP A 317 8.20 29.13 0.98
CA TRP A 317 8.53 27.74 0.67
C TRP A 317 7.32 26.95 0.16
N GLN A 318 6.14 27.09 0.79
CA GLN A 318 4.92 26.41 0.36
C GLN A 318 4.52 26.77 -1.08
N SER A 319 4.73 28.03 -1.47
CA SER A 319 4.34 28.55 -2.79
C SER A 319 5.31 28.18 -3.92
N VAL A 320 6.58 27.98 -3.61
CA VAL A 320 7.63 27.77 -4.63
C VAL A 320 7.93 26.30 -4.87
N MET A 321 7.81 25.44 -3.84
CA MET A 321 8.27 24.06 -3.97
C MET A 321 7.47 23.21 -4.95
N SER A 322 6.23 23.58 -5.27
CA SER A 322 5.44 22.84 -6.26
C SER A 322 5.91 23.08 -7.70
N THR A 323 6.53 24.23 -7.99
CA THR A 323 6.88 24.69 -9.35
C THR A 323 8.37 24.86 -9.60
N ILE A 324 9.19 24.95 -8.55
CA ILE A 324 10.65 25.00 -8.67
C ILE A 324 11.20 23.73 -9.32
N ASP A 325 12.40 23.82 -9.88
CA ASP A 325 13.11 22.73 -10.57
C ASP A 325 12.95 21.37 -9.83
N PRO A 326 12.47 20.29 -10.50
CA PRO A 326 12.31 18.97 -9.92
C PRO A 326 13.58 18.35 -9.32
N ASP A 327 14.77 18.80 -9.76
CA ASP A 327 16.07 18.37 -9.19
C ASP A 327 16.26 18.82 -7.73
N LEU A 328 15.49 19.81 -7.27
CA LEU A 328 15.60 20.38 -5.94
C LEU A 328 14.53 19.82 -5.00
N PHE A 329 14.98 19.26 -3.88
CA PHE A 329 14.14 18.89 -2.75
C PHE A 329 14.56 19.69 -1.52
N ILE A 330 13.63 20.43 -0.91
CA ILE A 330 13.86 21.16 0.35
C ILE A 330 12.82 20.70 1.38
N ARG A 331 13.23 19.97 2.39
CA ARG A 331 12.44 19.65 3.58
C ARG A 331 12.47 20.82 4.56
N VAL A 332 11.37 21.05 5.27
CA VAL A 332 11.32 21.98 6.42
C VAL A 332 11.07 21.21 7.71
N LEU A 333 11.91 21.43 8.71
CA LEU A 333 11.70 20.98 10.09
C LEU A 333 11.20 22.16 10.92
N LEU A 334 9.99 22.08 11.46
CA LEU A 334 9.51 23.01 12.47
C LEU A 334 9.69 22.37 13.85
N GLN A 335 10.48 23.01 14.70
CA GLN A 335 10.86 22.45 16.00
C GLN A 335 10.65 23.48 17.11
N PRO A 336 10.19 23.07 18.30
CA PRO A 336 10.13 23.93 19.47
C PRO A 336 11.50 24.56 19.76
N ALA A 337 11.50 25.83 20.09
CA ALA A 337 12.68 26.63 20.38
C ALA A 337 12.39 27.65 21.50
N LYS A 338 13.46 28.24 22.04
CA LYS A 338 13.36 29.38 22.95
C LYS A 338 14.10 30.57 22.37
N GLU A 339 13.40 31.68 22.19
CA GLU A 339 13.96 32.94 21.69
C GLU A 339 13.67 34.05 22.71
N LYS A 340 14.71 34.75 23.19
CA LYS A 340 14.59 35.81 24.22
C LYS A 340 13.67 35.43 25.40
N ASN A 341 13.84 34.21 25.92
CA ASN A 341 13.03 33.61 27.00
C ASN A 341 11.54 33.35 26.69
N LYS A 342 11.09 33.52 25.43
CA LYS A 342 9.77 33.12 24.98
C LYS A 342 9.84 31.74 24.29
N ASN A 343 8.90 30.87 24.63
CA ASN A 343 8.75 29.59 23.92
C ASN A 343 8.14 29.87 22.54
N THR A 344 8.81 29.40 21.48
CA THR A 344 8.39 29.54 20.08
C THR A 344 8.82 28.30 19.30
N ALA A 345 8.93 28.39 17.98
CA ALA A 345 9.56 27.41 17.12
C ALA A 345 10.58 28.06 16.17
N GLN A 346 11.45 27.22 15.62
CA GLN A 346 12.38 27.58 14.54
C GLN A 346 12.12 26.68 13.32
N ALA A 347 12.52 27.15 12.13
CA ALA A 347 12.43 26.40 10.88
C ALA A 347 13.83 26.01 10.38
N THR A 348 14.08 24.73 10.13
CA THR A 348 15.30 24.25 9.48
C THR A 348 15.00 23.71 8.08
N PHE A 349 15.62 24.32 7.07
CA PHE A 349 15.53 23.95 5.67
C PHE A 349 16.70 23.02 5.33
N MET A 350 16.40 21.80 4.91
CA MET A 350 17.40 20.79 4.52
C MET A 350 17.16 20.37 3.09
N ALA A 351 18.21 20.35 2.27
CA ALA A 351 18.04 20.09 0.86
C ALA A 351 18.96 19.02 0.28
N LEU A 352 18.46 18.40 -0.79
CA LEU A 352 19.23 17.70 -1.79
C LEU A 352 18.91 18.36 -3.13
N PHE A 353 19.96 18.73 -3.86
CA PHE A 353 19.88 19.19 -5.23
C PHE A 353 20.68 18.25 -6.13
N LEU A 354 20.04 17.74 -7.18
CA LEU A 354 20.68 16.87 -8.17
C LEU A 354 21.43 17.72 -9.22
N GLY A 355 22.45 18.45 -8.74
CA GLY A 355 23.35 19.28 -9.54
C GLY A 355 24.39 19.99 -8.66
N ASP A 356 25.24 20.80 -9.28
CA ASP A 356 26.24 21.60 -8.59
C ASP A 356 25.64 22.82 -7.88
N SER A 357 26.45 23.42 -7.01
CA SER A 357 26.04 24.54 -6.16
C SER A 357 25.91 25.86 -6.93
N THR A 358 26.54 26.00 -8.09
CA THR A 358 26.41 27.20 -8.94
C THR A 358 25.01 27.27 -9.54
N ARG A 359 24.52 26.18 -10.14
CA ARG A 359 23.14 26.07 -10.62
C ARG A 359 22.14 26.21 -9.48
N LEU A 360 22.42 25.60 -8.32
CA LEU A 360 21.57 25.74 -7.15
C LEU A 360 21.41 27.19 -6.70
N LEU A 361 22.51 27.94 -6.57
CA LEU A 361 22.46 29.34 -6.13
C LEU A 361 21.75 30.23 -7.14
N GLY A 362 21.96 30.01 -8.45
CA GLY A 362 21.21 30.72 -9.49
C GLY A 362 19.70 30.46 -9.41
N LEU A 363 19.31 29.20 -9.19
CA LEU A 363 17.91 28.80 -9.00
C LEU A 363 17.31 29.43 -7.74
N MET A 364 18.00 29.35 -6.61
CA MET A 364 17.55 29.89 -5.34
C MET A 364 17.44 31.41 -5.37
N GLY A 365 18.41 32.11 -5.97
CA GLY A 365 18.35 33.57 -6.14
C GLY A 365 17.16 34.04 -6.98
N LYS A 366 16.75 33.25 -7.98
CA LYS A 366 15.60 33.57 -8.84
C LYS A 366 14.26 33.22 -8.18
N SER A 367 14.16 32.04 -7.59
CA SER A 367 12.86 31.45 -7.20
C SER A 367 12.58 31.50 -5.70
N PHE A 368 13.61 31.56 -4.85
CA PHE A 368 13.46 31.58 -3.39
C PHE A 368 14.57 32.39 -2.68
N PRO A 369 14.79 33.67 -3.07
CA PRO A 369 15.84 34.51 -2.49
C PRO A 369 15.64 34.77 -0.98
N GLU A 370 14.40 34.68 -0.48
CA GLU A 370 14.05 34.96 0.91
C GLU A 370 14.73 34.01 1.92
N LEU A 371 15.14 32.80 1.48
CA LEU A 371 15.92 31.90 2.33
C LEU A 371 17.33 32.47 2.62
N GLY A 372 17.88 33.27 1.70
CA GLY A 372 19.20 33.87 1.82
C GLY A 372 20.33 32.84 1.78
N LEU A 373 20.19 31.79 0.96
CA LEU A 373 21.20 30.73 0.80
C LEU A 373 22.49 31.31 0.20
N LYS A 374 23.63 30.99 0.81
CA LYS A 374 24.95 31.44 0.36
C LYS A 374 25.81 30.25 -0.08
N LYS A 375 26.90 30.54 -0.81
CA LYS A 375 27.82 29.51 -1.32
C LYS A 375 28.43 28.67 -0.20
N GLN A 376 28.77 29.28 0.94
CA GLN A 376 29.32 28.58 2.11
C GLN A 376 28.34 27.60 2.76
N ASP A 377 27.04 27.71 2.49
CA ASP A 377 26.02 26.81 3.02
C ASP A 377 25.87 25.55 2.13
N CYS A 378 26.44 25.58 0.92
CA CYS A 378 26.29 24.55 -0.10
C CYS A 378 27.48 23.59 -0.09
N PHE A 379 27.19 22.30 0.05
CA PHE A 379 28.20 21.25 0.07
C PHE A 379 27.99 20.30 -1.11
N GLU A 380 28.96 20.27 -2.01
CA GLU A 380 28.97 19.36 -3.14
C GLU A 380 29.47 17.98 -2.72
N VAL A 381 28.64 16.97 -2.94
CA VAL A 381 28.86 15.59 -2.52
C VAL A 381 28.39 14.63 -3.60
N SER A 382 28.92 13.40 -3.61
CA SER A 382 28.30 12.34 -4.42
C SER A 382 26.91 11.98 -3.87
N TRP A 383 26.05 11.36 -4.69
CA TRP A 383 24.72 10.94 -4.24
C TRP A 383 24.77 10.06 -2.99
N ILE A 384 25.70 9.10 -2.91
CA ILE A 384 25.81 8.23 -1.72
C ILE A 384 26.26 9.01 -0.47
N GLN A 385 27.14 10.00 -0.61
CA GLN A 385 27.55 10.84 0.53
C GLN A 385 26.39 11.73 0.98
N SER A 386 25.48 12.11 0.08
CA SER A 386 24.26 12.78 0.50
C SER A 386 23.42 11.93 1.46
N THR A 387 23.45 10.59 1.36
CA THR A 387 22.72 9.72 2.31
C THR A 387 23.32 9.79 3.71
N LEU A 388 24.65 9.97 3.83
CA LEU A 388 25.32 10.26 5.10
C LEU A 388 24.86 11.60 5.68
N PHE A 389 24.79 12.66 4.86
CA PHE A 389 24.26 13.96 5.27
C PHE A 389 22.82 13.84 5.82
N TRP A 390 21.95 13.12 5.10
CA TRP A 390 20.56 12.89 5.53
C TRP A 390 20.45 11.99 6.75
N SER A 391 21.47 11.17 7.01
CA SER A 391 21.64 10.33 8.20
C SER A 391 22.41 11.05 9.33
N ASN A 392 22.71 12.35 9.17
CA ASN A 392 23.43 13.19 10.11
C ASN A 392 24.84 12.66 10.48
N PHE A 393 25.45 11.90 9.58
CA PHE A 393 26.87 11.54 9.65
C PHE A 393 27.72 12.66 9.03
N ASP A 394 28.96 12.78 9.48
CA ASP A 394 29.95 13.64 8.82
C ASP A 394 30.37 12.97 7.50
N TYR A 395 29.77 13.40 6.40
CA TYR A 395 29.98 12.81 5.08
C TYR A 395 31.43 12.94 4.55
N ASN A 396 32.28 13.74 5.21
CA ASN A 396 33.71 13.86 4.90
C ASN A 396 34.58 12.87 5.70
N LYS A 397 34.12 12.43 6.88
CA LYS A 397 34.92 11.60 7.80
C LYS A 397 34.38 10.18 7.95
N THR A 398 33.08 9.99 7.79
CA THR A 398 32.42 8.72 7.99
C THR A 398 32.59 7.82 6.77
N LYS A 399 33.08 6.60 7.00
CA LYS A 399 33.17 5.58 5.95
C LYS A 399 31.76 5.13 5.53
N LEU A 400 31.60 4.81 4.24
CA LEU A 400 30.30 4.46 3.66
C LEU A 400 29.77 3.10 4.12
N ASP A 401 30.61 2.22 4.66
CA ASP A 401 30.23 0.94 5.26
C ASP A 401 29.31 1.10 6.48
N ILE A 402 29.23 2.29 7.08
CA ILE A 402 28.21 2.58 8.11
C ILE A 402 26.77 2.37 7.59
N LEU A 403 26.55 2.53 6.28
CA LEU A 403 25.22 2.35 5.66
C LEU A 403 24.76 0.90 5.71
N ILE A 404 25.67 -0.07 5.83
CA ILE A 404 25.35 -1.49 5.96
C ILE A 404 25.37 -1.97 7.42
N ASP A 405 25.65 -1.08 8.37
CA ASP A 405 25.45 -1.35 9.80
C ASP A 405 23.97 -1.23 10.16
N ARG A 406 23.44 -2.27 10.82
CA ARG A 406 22.03 -2.41 11.18
C ARG A 406 21.69 -1.85 12.56
N HIS A 407 22.70 -1.41 13.31
CA HIS A 407 22.59 -1.00 14.72
C HIS A 407 22.83 0.49 14.93
N THR A 408 22.77 1.30 13.87
CA THR A 408 23.01 2.76 13.95
C THR A 408 21.86 3.53 14.60
N ASP A 409 20.71 2.89 14.82
CA ASP A 409 19.54 3.53 15.43
C ASP A 409 19.74 3.74 16.93
N VAL A 410 19.52 4.97 17.41
CA VAL A 410 19.57 5.27 18.86
C VAL A 410 18.21 5.65 19.45
N VAL A 411 17.17 5.79 18.62
CA VAL A 411 15.83 6.11 19.11
C VAL A 411 15.29 4.93 19.90
N LYS A 412 14.88 5.19 21.13
CA LYS A 412 14.23 4.19 21.97
C LYS A 412 12.71 4.24 21.81
N PHE A 413 12.07 5.38 22.07
CA PHE A 413 10.61 5.50 22.02
C PHE A 413 10.19 6.59 21.02
N LEU A 414 9.13 6.32 20.25
CA LEU A 414 8.62 7.29 19.27
C LEU A 414 7.10 7.18 19.04
N LYS A 415 6.46 8.32 18.74
CA LYS A 415 5.13 8.39 18.10
C LYS A 415 5.25 9.25 16.85
N ARG A 416 4.55 8.82 15.81
CA ARG A 416 4.48 9.52 14.53
C ARG A 416 3.03 9.54 14.05
N LYS A 417 2.67 10.59 13.32
CA LYS A 417 1.42 10.73 12.57
C LYS A 417 1.73 11.41 11.24
N SER A 418 0.76 11.49 10.34
CA SER A 418 0.95 12.15 9.04
C SER A 418 -0.29 12.90 8.59
N ASP A 419 -0.08 13.98 7.83
CA ASP A 419 -1.11 14.67 7.06
C ASP A 419 -0.58 15.06 5.67
N TYR A 420 -1.49 15.51 4.81
CA TYR A 420 -1.16 16.18 3.56
C TYR A 420 -1.76 17.58 3.55
N VAL A 421 -1.04 18.55 3.01
CA VAL A 421 -1.50 19.92 2.82
C VAL A 421 -1.78 20.14 1.34
N GLN A 422 -2.97 20.62 1.00
CA GLN A 422 -3.45 20.81 -0.38
C GLN A 422 -3.59 22.29 -0.76
N THR A 423 -3.76 23.16 0.24
CA THR A 423 -3.83 24.62 0.09
C THR A 423 -2.78 25.26 0.99
N PRO A 424 -2.08 26.32 0.56
CA PRO A 424 -1.06 26.95 1.39
C PRO A 424 -1.62 27.43 2.73
N ILE A 425 -0.93 27.11 3.82
CA ILE A 425 -1.29 27.59 5.15
C ILE A 425 -0.93 29.08 5.21
N PRO A 426 -1.88 29.99 5.51
CA PRO A 426 -1.60 31.42 5.58
C PRO A 426 -0.59 31.74 6.70
N THR A 427 0.09 32.88 6.61
CA THR A 427 1.08 33.31 7.61
C THR A 427 0.49 33.37 9.02
N THR A 428 -0.77 33.80 9.19
CA THR A 428 -1.48 33.76 10.48
C THR A 428 -1.64 32.34 11.04
N GLY A 429 -1.88 31.36 10.17
CA GLY A 429 -1.95 29.94 10.52
C GLY A 429 -0.57 29.39 10.89
N LEU A 430 0.47 29.72 10.12
CA LEU A 430 1.85 29.33 10.42
C LEU A 430 2.35 29.93 11.74
N THR A 431 2.05 31.21 12.03
CA THR A 431 2.34 31.82 13.33
C THR A 431 1.66 31.06 14.47
N SER A 432 0.40 30.68 14.29
CA SER A 432 -0.33 29.88 15.27
C SER A 432 0.31 28.49 15.48
N ILE A 433 0.78 27.86 14.40
CA ILE A 433 1.54 26.59 14.47
C ILE A 433 2.85 26.77 15.26
N PHE A 434 3.62 27.83 14.99
CA PHE A 434 4.87 28.12 15.71
C PHE A 434 4.62 28.32 17.22
N ASN A 435 3.59 29.09 17.56
CA ASN A 435 3.18 29.31 18.96
C ASN A 435 2.77 27.99 19.62
N LYS A 436 1.98 27.15 18.94
CA LYS A 436 1.53 25.86 19.48
C LYS A 436 2.69 24.89 19.69
N LEU A 437 3.68 24.89 18.79
CA LEU A 437 4.91 24.11 18.95
C LEU A 437 5.72 24.58 20.16
N GLY A 438 5.86 25.89 20.35
CA GLY A 438 6.49 26.47 21.53
C GLY A 438 5.76 26.10 22.84
N GLU A 439 4.43 26.15 22.84
CA GLU A 439 3.59 25.74 23.97
C GLU A 439 3.79 24.27 24.35
N LEU A 440 3.78 23.36 23.38
CA LEU A 440 3.91 21.91 23.62
C LEU A 440 5.36 21.50 23.94
N GLY A 441 6.36 22.19 23.38
CA GLY A 441 7.76 22.10 23.76
C GLY A 441 8.54 20.85 23.31
N LYS A 442 7.88 19.76 22.88
CA LYS A 442 8.57 18.52 22.45
C LYS A 442 8.29 18.05 21.02
N ILE A 443 7.05 18.16 20.56
CA ILE A 443 6.67 17.68 19.23
C ILE A 443 7.23 18.61 18.14
N GLY A 444 7.74 18.04 17.05
CA GLY A 444 8.11 18.77 15.85
C GLY A 444 7.25 18.38 14.65
N LEU A 445 7.26 19.20 13.60
CA LEU A 445 6.66 18.90 12.31
C LEU A 445 7.73 18.80 11.21
N VAL A 446 7.56 17.85 10.30
CA VAL A 446 8.44 17.68 9.13
C VAL A 446 7.62 17.86 7.86
N PHE A 447 7.85 18.94 7.14
CA PHE A 447 7.22 19.20 5.85
C PHE A 447 8.12 18.69 4.72
N ASN A 448 7.59 17.78 3.90
CA ASN A 448 8.29 17.22 2.75
C ASN A 448 7.55 17.62 1.47
N PRO A 449 8.20 18.35 0.55
CA PRO A 449 7.55 18.92 -0.62
C PRO A 449 7.11 17.85 -1.62
N TYR A 450 5.96 18.08 -2.23
CA TYR A 450 5.42 17.32 -3.37
C TYR A 450 5.54 18.21 -4.62
N GLY A 451 4.77 17.92 -5.68
CA GLY A 451 4.98 18.52 -7.00
C GLY A 451 6.02 17.76 -7.84
N GLY A 452 6.43 18.38 -8.94
CA GLY A 452 7.27 17.70 -9.96
C GLY A 452 6.62 16.40 -10.41
N LYS A 453 7.40 15.31 -10.43
CA LYS A 453 6.98 13.98 -10.87
C LYS A 453 5.74 13.44 -10.12
N MET A 454 5.54 13.86 -8.87
CA MET A 454 4.36 13.45 -8.10
C MET A 454 3.04 14.01 -8.65
N ASN A 455 3.06 15.09 -9.45
CA ASN A 455 1.88 15.63 -10.12
C ASN A 455 1.57 14.91 -11.44
N GLU A 456 2.57 14.25 -12.04
CA GLU A 456 2.41 13.57 -13.34
C GLU A 456 1.81 12.17 -13.21
N ILE A 457 2.06 11.51 -12.07
CA ILE A 457 1.65 10.12 -11.86
C ILE A 457 0.17 10.09 -11.42
N PRO A 458 -0.71 9.33 -12.12
CA PRO A 458 -2.11 9.20 -11.74
C PRO A 458 -2.30 8.65 -10.31
N ALA A 459 -3.33 9.15 -9.61
CA ALA A 459 -3.63 8.72 -8.24
C ALA A 459 -3.98 7.23 -8.10
N ASN A 460 -4.36 6.56 -9.19
CA ASN A 460 -4.69 5.13 -9.21
C ASN A 460 -3.57 4.24 -9.81
N ALA A 461 -2.44 4.82 -10.25
CA ALA A 461 -1.33 4.06 -10.85
C ALA A 461 -0.73 3.03 -9.89
N THR A 462 -0.80 3.33 -8.59
CA THR A 462 -0.43 2.46 -7.47
C THR A 462 -1.49 2.64 -6.36
N PRO A 463 -1.56 1.76 -5.35
CA PRO A 463 -2.42 1.96 -4.19
C PRO A 463 -2.23 3.30 -3.49
N PHE A 464 -1.01 3.85 -3.49
CA PHE A 464 -0.73 5.18 -2.93
C PHE A 464 -1.41 6.29 -3.77
N PRO A 465 -2.37 7.05 -3.19
CA PRO A 465 -3.22 7.96 -3.96
C PRO A 465 -2.76 9.42 -3.93
N HIS A 466 -1.83 9.79 -3.04
CA HIS A 466 -1.56 11.20 -2.70
C HIS A 466 -0.61 11.85 -3.73
N ARG A 467 -1.13 12.06 -4.94
CA ARG A 467 -0.41 12.58 -6.12
C ARG A 467 -0.70 14.08 -6.34
N ALA A 468 -1.07 14.48 -7.55
CA ALA A 468 -1.46 15.85 -7.89
C ALA A 468 -2.48 16.45 -6.90
N GLY A 469 -2.32 17.74 -6.60
CA GLY A 469 -3.15 18.48 -5.63
C GLY A 469 -2.61 18.50 -4.21
N ASN A 470 -1.56 17.72 -3.89
CA ASN A 470 -0.87 17.79 -2.60
C ASN A 470 0.39 18.66 -2.72
N LEU A 471 0.49 19.71 -1.90
CA LEU A 471 1.65 20.61 -1.87
C LEU A 471 2.83 19.98 -1.11
N PHE A 472 2.54 19.37 0.04
CA PHE A 472 3.53 18.68 0.85
C PHE A 472 2.88 17.72 1.84
N LYS A 473 3.65 16.73 2.30
CA LYS A 473 3.29 15.86 3.42
C LYS A 473 3.85 16.42 4.72
N VAL A 474 3.07 16.33 5.79
CA VAL A 474 3.48 16.62 7.16
C VAL A 474 3.73 15.31 7.90
N GLN A 475 4.86 15.20 8.61
CA GLN A 475 5.05 14.22 9.67
C GLN A 475 4.99 14.93 11.02
N TYR A 476 4.21 14.36 11.94
CA TYR A 476 4.23 14.75 13.35
C TYR A 476 5.29 13.90 14.04
N SER A 477 6.28 14.53 14.65
CA SER A 477 7.50 13.86 15.05
C SER A 477 7.79 14.04 16.53
N LEU A 478 7.70 12.95 17.29
CA LEU A 478 7.95 12.94 18.72
C LEU A 478 8.74 11.71 19.14
N SER A 479 9.92 11.92 19.72
CA SER A 479 10.82 10.85 20.18
C SER A 479 11.33 11.16 21.57
N TRP A 480 11.59 10.13 22.37
CA TRP A 480 12.08 10.29 23.73
C TRP A 480 12.86 9.05 24.20
N ILE A 481 13.57 9.20 25.31
CA ILE A 481 14.45 8.16 25.88
C ILE A 481 13.86 7.57 27.16
N ASP A 482 13.20 8.39 27.98
CA ASP A 482 12.62 7.96 29.24
C ASP A 482 11.36 7.09 29.04
N GLY A 483 11.50 5.80 29.33
CA GLY A 483 10.43 4.82 29.22
C GLY A 483 9.36 4.88 30.32
N ASN A 484 9.41 5.86 31.23
CA ASN A 484 8.40 6.01 32.27
C ASN A 484 6.98 6.09 31.65
N PRO A 485 6.00 5.29 32.13
CA PRO A 485 4.65 5.28 31.58
C PRO A 485 4.00 6.66 31.52
N LYS A 486 4.20 7.51 32.54
CA LYS A 486 3.64 8.87 32.61
C LYS A 486 4.26 9.80 31.56
N VAL A 487 5.55 9.64 31.26
CA VAL A 487 6.24 10.38 30.19
C VAL A 487 5.71 9.92 28.82
N THR A 488 5.54 8.63 28.64
CA THR A 488 4.96 8.06 27.41
C THR A 488 3.53 8.55 27.19
N GLU A 489 2.69 8.56 28.22
CA GLU A 489 1.32 9.07 28.16
C GLU A 489 1.27 10.56 27.80
N ASN A 490 2.08 11.39 28.47
CA ASN A 490 2.17 12.82 28.17
C ASN A 490 2.61 13.08 26.72
N ASN A 491 3.62 12.37 26.25
CA ASN A 491 4.09 12.48 24.87
C ASN A 491 3.01 12.03 23.86
N MET A 492 2.29 10.94 24.15
CA MET A 492 1.16 10.50 23.32
C MET A 492 0.06 11.55 23.27
N ASN A 493 -0.28 12.18 24.41
CA ASN A 493 -1.26 13.25 24.46
C ASN A 493 -0.83 14.47 23.63
N GLN A 494 0.43 14.92 23.76
CA GLN A 494 0.96 16.01 22.94
C GLN A 494 0.85 15.72 21.44
N SER A 495 1.13 14.47 21.04
CA SER A 495 0.96 14.06 19.64
C SER A 495 -0.47 14.18 19.15
N ARG A 496 -1.47 13.89 19.99
CA ARG A 496 -2.89 14.02 19.64
C ARG A 496 -3.32 15.48 19.59
N VAL A 497 -2.97 16.26 20.63
CA VAL A 497 -3.27 17.69 20.69
C VAL A 497 -2.73 18.45 19.47
N MET A 498 -1.48 18.19 19.06
CA MET A 498 -0.92 18.83 17.88
C MET A 498 -1.60 18.38 16.58
N TYR A 499 -1.95 17.10 16.47
CA TYR A 499 -2.67 16.57 15.32
C TYR A 499 -4.07 17.17 15.20
N ASP A 500 -4.80 17.27 16.31
CA ASP A 500 -6.14 17.86 16.33
C ASP A 500 -6.09 19.36 16.00
N PHE A 501 -5.09 20.08 16.52
CA PHE A 501 -4.85 21.48 16.18
C PHE A 501 -4.65 21.70 14.66
N MET A 502 -3.95 20.80 14.00
CA MET A 502 -3.66 20.93 12.56
C MET A 502 -4.85 20.63 11.64
N THR A 503 -5.99 20.17 12.16
CA THR A 503 -7.17 19.76 11.37
C THR A 503 -7.63 20.82 10.36
N ASN A 504 -7.54 22.11 10.73
CA ASN A 504 -8.00 23.21 9.88
C ASN A 504 -7.04 23.59 8.74
N TYR A 505 -5.85 22.98 8.68
CA TYR A 505 -4.79 23.34 7.74
C TYR A 505 -4.44 22.24 6.74
N VAL A 506 -5.07 21.06 6.85
CA VAL A 506 -4.70 19.84 6.13
C VAL A 506 -5.86 19.32 5.29
N ALA A 507 -5.58 18.30 4.47
CA ALA A 507 -6.58 17.63 3.64
C ALA A 507 -7.79 17.18 4.47
N LYS A 508 -8.98 17.29 3.87
CA LYS A 508 -10.25 16.90 4.48
C LYS A 508 -11.06 16.07 3.48
N ASN A 509 -11.89 15.16 3.99
CA ASN A 509 -12.80 14.31 3.21
C ASN A 509 -12.12 13.42 2.15
N PRO A 510 -11.26 12.45 2.54
CA PRO A 510 -10.86 12.12 3.92
C PRO A 510 -9.62 12.92 4.37
N ARG A 511 -9.38 12.97 5.69
CA ARG A 511 -8.11 13.46 6.23
C ARG A 511 -7.00 12.47 5.92
N SER A 512 -6.24 12.78 4.88
CA SER A 512 -5.28 11.88 4.23
C SER A 512 -4.09 11.55 5.13
N ALA A 513 -3.68 10.28 5.15
CA ALA A 513 -2.58 9.75 5.94
C ALA A 513 -1.66 8.85 5.09
N PHE A 514 -0.44 8.61 5.55
CA PHE A 514 0.54 7.78 4.87
C PHE A 514 0.71 6.44 5.57
N VAL A 515 0.45 5.33 4.87
CA VAL A 515 0.42 3.98 5.46
C VAL A 515 1.74 3.54 6.11
N ASN A 516 2.90 3.96 5.56
CA ASN A 516 4.20 3.67 6.17
C ASN A 516 4.42 4.45 7.48
N TYR A 517 3.62 5.47 7.77
CA TYR A 517 3.56 6.14 9.06
C TYR A 517 2.33 5.66 9.83
N ARG A 518 2.23 4.34 9.98
CA ARG A 518 1.09 3.66 10.60
C ARG A 518 0.69 4.35 11.91
N ASP A 519 -0.61 4.57 12.05
CA ASP A 519 -1.19 5.28 13.18
C ASP A 519 -2.47 4.58 13.63
N LEU A 520 -2.43 3.86 14.76
CA LEU A 520 -3.62 3.14 15.23
C LEU A 520 -4.70 4.08 15.79
N ASP A 521 -4.39 5.36 16.04
CA ASP A 521 -5.37 6.33 16.52
C ASP A 521 -6.41 6.70 15.42
N ILE A 522 -6.11 6.48 14.12
CA ILE A 522 -7.04 6.84 13.03
C ILE A 522 -8.08 5.76 12.70
N GLY A 523 -8.02 4.60 13.38
CA GLY A 523 -8.96 3.49 13.24
C GLY A 523 -8.26 2.13 13.22
N VAL A 524 -8.95 1.07 13.65
CA VAL A 524 -8.47 -0.31 13.57
C VAL A 524 -9.62 -1.23 13.17
N ASN A 525 -9.30 -2.38 12.59
CA ASN A 525 -10.26 -3.42 12.26
C ASN A 525 -10.98 -3.91 13.53
N LYS A 526 -12.32 -3.91 13.49
CA LYS A 526 -13.25 -4.39 14.52
C LYS A 526 -14.47 -5.02 13.84
N GLY A 527 -15.12 -5.98 14.52
CA GLY A 527 -16.37 -6.57 14.06
C GLY A 527 -16.23 -7.26 12.69
N ASP A 528 -16.99 -6.80 11.70
CA ASP A 528 -16.97 -7.29 10.31
C ASP A 528 -15.66 -6.99 9.56
N GLY A 529 -14.77 -6.18 10.14
CA GLY A 529 -13.51 -5.74 9.55
C GLY A 529 -13.70 -4.69 8.45
N PHE A 530 -14.66 -4.85 7.54
CA PHE A 530 -14.84 -3.96 6.39
C PHE A 530 -15.26 -2.54 6.79
N THR A 531 -16.31 -2.38 7.60
CA THR A 531 -16.86 -1.06 7.95
C THR A 531 -15.87 -0.24 8.76
N SER A 532 -15.23 -0.88 9.74
CA SER A 532 -14.16 -0.27 10.54
C SER A 532 -12.87 -0.05 9.75
N GLY A 533 -12.57 -0.98 8.82
CA GLY A 533 -11.46 -0.94 7.89
C GLY A 533 -11.48 0.28 6.97
N LYS A 534 -12.68 0.61 6.46
CA LYS A 534 -12.91 1.74 5.56
C LYS A 534 -12.49 3.09 6.18
N VAL A 535 -12.67 3.26 7.50
CA VAL A 535 -12.35 4.51 8.22
C VAL A 535 -10.88 4.92 8.09
N TYR A 536 -9.94 3.99 8.28
CA TYR A 536 -8.51 4.27 8.07
C TYR A 536 -8.09 3.99 6.62
N GLY A 537 -8.76 3.06 5.94
CA GLY A 537 -8.50 2.67 4.57
C GLY A 537 -8.63 3.84 3.59
N GLU A 538 -9.71 4.61 3.68
CA GLU A 538 -9.89 5.81 2.85
C GLU A 538 -8.87 6.89 3.18
N LYS A 539 -8.43 7.02 4.44
CA LYS A 539 -7.37 7.98 4.79
C LYS A 539 -6.03 7.61 4.15
N TYR A 540 -5.69 6.33 4.11
CA TYR A 540 -4.44 5.87 3.50
C TYR A 540 -4.50 5.82 1.97
N PHE A 541 -5.63 5.40 1.40
CA PHE A 541 -5.73 4.96 0.01
C PHE A 541 -6.79 5.71 -0.82
N ASN A 542 -7.56 6.64 -0.25
CA ASN A 542 -8.67 7.31 -0.91
C ASN A 542 -9.56 6.28 -1.65
N LYS A 543 -9.91 6.56 -2.91
CA LYS A 543 -10.72 5.66 -3.77
C LYS A 543 -10.03 4.33 -4.12
N ASN A 544 -8.71 4.22 -3.94
CA ASN A 544 -7.99 2.97 -4.21
C ASN A 544 -8.29 1.88 -3.16
N PHE A 545 -8.90 2.25 -2.02
CA PHE A 545 -9.29 1.29 -0.99
C PHE A 545 -10.21 0.19 -1.53
N ASP A 546 -11.20 0.54 -2.35
CA ASP A 546 -12.18 -0.44 -2.84
C ASP A 546 -11.51 -1.50 -3.74
N ARG A 547 -10.58 -1.09 -4.62
CA ARG A 547 -9.77 -2.03 -5.41
C ARG A 547 -8.90 -2.91 -4.51
N LEU A 548 -8.26 -2.34 -3.48
CA LEU A 548 -7.47 -3.12 -2.52
C LEU A 548 -8.31 -4.22 -1.84
N VAL A 549 -9.54 -3.90 -1.44
CA VAL A 549 -10.46 -4.88 -0.82
C VAL A 549 -10.85 -5.98 -1.83
N LYS A 550 -11.13 -5.62 -3.10
CA LYS A 550 -11.39 -6.62 -4.16
C LYS A 550 -10.21 -7.58 -4.31
N VAL A 551 -8.99 -7.04 -4.46
CA VAL A 551 -7.77 -7.87 -4.57
C VAL A 551 -7.57 -8.73 -3.33
N LYS A 552 -7.73 -8.16 -2.13
CA LYS A 552 -7.62 -8.88 -0.86
C LYS A 552 -8.58 -10.06 -0.79
N THR A 553 -9.83 -9.84 -1.19
CA THR A 553 -10.89 -10.87 -1.19
C THR A 553 -10.53 -12.02 -2.13
N ALA A 554 -9.98 -11.71 -3.31
CA ALA A 554 -9.58 -12.73 -4.29
C ALA A 554 -8.36 -13.55 -3.84
N VAL A 555 -7.32 -12.90 -3.31
CA VAL A 555 -6.02 -13.56 -3.04
C VAL A 555 -5.93 -14.19 -1.64
N ASP A 556 -6.72 -13.70 -0.68
CA ASP A 556 -6.76 -14.18 0.69
C ASP A 556 -8.19 -14.09 1.28
N PRO A 557 -9.13 -14.91 0.77
CA PRO A 557 -10.55 -14.87 1.13
C PRO A 557 -10.82 -15.23 2.61
N GLU A 558 -9.91 -15.96 3.24
CA GLU A 558 -9.99 -16.32 4.67
C GLU A 558 -9.41 -15.25 5.60
N ASN A 559 -8.87 -14.16 5.02
CA ASN A 559 -8.21 -13.08 5.75
C ASN A 559 -7.09 -13.60 6.69
N PHE A 560 -6.28 -14.51 6.17
CA PHE A 560 -5.17 -15.13 6.90
C PHE A 560 -4.06 -14.10 7.19
N PHE A 561 -3.66 -13.32 6.19
CA PHE A 561 -2.72 -12.22 6.34
C PHE A 561 -3.45 -10.98 6.86
N ARG A 562 -3.49 -10.83 8.17
CA ARG A 562 -4.20 -9.74 8.83
C ARG A 562 -3.44 -9.12 9.99
N ASN A 563 -3.79 -7.87 10.26
CA ASN A 563 -3.35 -7.11 11.42
C ASN A 563 -4.39 -6.05 11.79
N GLU A 564 -4.07 -5.20 12.76
CA GLU A 564 -4.95 -4.15 13.29
C GLU A 564 -5.46 -3.18 12.22
N GLN A 565 -4.73 -3.00 11.11
CA GLN A 565 -5.08 -2.11 10.01
C GLN A 565 -4.76 -2.76 8.64
N SER A 566 -4.90 -4.08 8.52
CA SER A 566 -4.77 -4.77 7.22
C SER A 566 -6.02 -4.53 6.38
N ILE A 567 -5.86 -4.49 5.05
CA ILE A 567 -7.01 -4.42 4.13
C ILE A 567 -8.01 -5.54 4.48
N PRO A 568 -9.29 -5.21 4.72
CA PRO A 568 -10.30 -6.21 5.01
C PRO A 568 -10.73 -6.96 3.74
N ILE A 569 -11.36 -8.12 3.92
CA ILE A 569 -12.11 -8.78 2.84
C ILE A 569 -13.49 -8.12 2.70
N GLN A 570 -14.12 -8.25 1.54
CA GLN A 570 -15.53 -7.89 1.40
C GLN A 570 -16.39 -8.76 2.34
N PRO A 571 -17.41 -8.20 2.99
CA PRO A 571 -18.36 -8.99 3.77
C PRO A 571 -19.08 -9.98 2.84
N GLY A 572 -18.82 -11.28 2.99
CA GLY A 572 -19.66 -12.28 2.33
C GLY A 572 -21.09 -12.16 2.87
N LYS A 573 -22.11 -12.14 1.99
CA LYS A 573 -23.49 -12.37 2.43
C LYS A 573 -23.50 -13.70 3.19
N LYS A 574 -23.78 -13.70 4.49
CA LYS A 574 -24.05 -14.93 5.24
C LYS A 574 -25.42 -15.49 4.81
N GLY A 575 -25.51 -15.97 3.57
CA GLY A 575 -26.59 -16.86 3.15
C GLY A 575 -26.33 -18.23 3.73
N LYS A 576 -27.36 -18.86 4.32
CA LYS A 576 -27.34 -20.30 4.58
C LYS A 576 -26.98 -20.98 3.25
N HIS A 577 -26.03 -21.92 3.27
CA HIS A 577 -25.77 -22.81 2.14
C HIS A 577 -27.11 -23.31 1.58
N ASN A 578 -27.51 -22.77 0.43
CA ASN A 578 -28.63 -23.12 -0.47
C ASN A 578 -28.96 -21.96 -1.43
N ASP A 579 -28.37 -20.78 -1.26
CA ASP A 579 -28.56 -19.63 -2.16
C ASP A 579 -27.32 -19.44 -3.03
N VAL A 580 -27.41 -19.78 -4.33
CA VAL A 580 -26.32 -19.70 -5.32
C VAL A 580 -26.41 -18.34 -6.04
N SER A 581 -26.51 -17.26 -5.28
CA SER A 581 -26.71 -15.90 -5.81
C SER A 581 -25.41 -15.09 -5.97
N THR A 582 -24.25 -15.71 -5.77
CA THR A 582 -22.94 -15.10 -6.02
C THR A 582 -21.96 -16.15 -6.52
N ILE A 583 -22.06 -16.49 -7.81
CA ILE A 583 -20.93 -17.10 -8.53
C ILE A 583 -20.21 -15.91 -9.18
N ASP A 584 -19.09 -15.49 -8.59
CA ASP A 584 -18.18 -14.54 -9.21
C ASP A 584 -17.42 -15.25 -10.35
N ASP A 585 -17.35 -14.60 -11.51
CA ASP A 585 -16.53 -14.85 -12.70
C ASP A 585 -16.40 -16.33 -13.18
N TYR A 586 -17.12 -16.69 -14.26
CA TYR A 586 -16.93 -17.97 -14.95
C TYR A 586 -16.20 -17.79 -16.29
N ILE A 587 -14.87 -17.70 -16.26
CA ILE A 587 -14.04 -17.81 -17.47
C ILE A 587 -13.68 -19.29 -17.69
N TYR A 588 -14.43 -19.98 -18.54
CA TYR A 588 -14.03 -21.33 -18.98
C TYR A 588 -13.00 -21.23 -20.11
N ASN A 589 -11.76 -21.60 -19.80
CA ASN A 589 -10.65 -21.67 -20.76
C ASN A 589 -9.94 -23.03 -20.64
N GLY A 590 -10.72 -24.12 -20.61
CA GLY A 590 -10.22 -25.49 -20.41
C GLY A 590 -10.42 -26.38 -21.63
N ASN A 591 -9.41 -27.18 -21.97
CA ASN A 591 -9.49 -28.26 -22.98
C ASN A 591 -10.04 -29.59 -22.41
N ASP A 592 -10.64 -29.59 -21.22
CA ASP A 592 -10.95 -30.82 -20.48
C ASP A 592 -12.46 -31.10 -20.40
N GLN A 593 -12.87 -32.34 -20.70
CA GLN A 593 -14.26 -32.73 -20.98
C GLN A 593 -15.20 -32.81 -19.76
N SER A 594 -14.78 -32.43 -18.55
CA SER A 594 -15.66 -32.45 -17.38
C SER A 594 -16.60 -31.25 -17.36
N THR A 595 -17.89 -31.48 -17.58
CA THR A 595 -18.95 -30.46 -17.43
C THR A 595 -19.37 -30.36 -15.95
N PRO A 596 -19.40 -29.17 -15.32
CA PRO A 596 -20.03 -29.01 -14.01
C PRO A 596 -21.56 -29.09 -14.15
N ILE A 597 -22.21 -29.89 -13.31
CA ILE A 597 -23.69 -29.96 -13.22
C ILE A 597 -24.16 -28.90 -12.24
N LEU A 598 -24.82 -27.83 -12.72
CA LEU A 598 -25.57 -26.91 -11.85
C LEU A 598 -26.79 -27.64 -11.22
N PRO A 599 -27.15 -27.35 -9.96
CA PRO A 599 -28.34 -27.91 -9.33
C PRO A 599 -29.62 -27.59 -10.13
N ARG A 600 -30.53 -28.55 -10.25
CA ARG A 600 -31.72 -28.48 -11.14
C ARG A 600 -32.78 -27.42 -10.78
N LYS A 601 -32.60 -26.56 -9.77
CA LYS A 601 -33.57 -25.52 -9.37
C LYS A 601 -32.89 -24.30 -8.71
N HIS A 602 -33.04 -23.12 -9.31
CA HIS A 602 -32.73 -21.80 -8.74
C HIS A 602 -33.89 -20.85 -9.07
N THR A 603 -34.26 -19.96 -8.14
CA THR A 603 -35.49 -19.15 -8.25
C THR A 603 -35.28 -17.67 -8.55
N ASP A 604 -34.05 -17.15 -8.50
CA ASP A 604 -33.78 -15.74 -8.85
C ASP A 604 -32.35 -15.60 -9.38
N VAL A 605 -32.21 -14.98 -10.55
CA VAL A 605 -30.92 -14.57 -11.13
C VAL A 605 -30.94 -13.05 -11.19
N SER A 606 -30.58 -12.40 -10.09
CA SER A 606 -30.37 -10.96 -10.07
C SER A 606 -28.87 -10.69 -10.08
N MET A 607 -28.39 -10.04 -11.15
CA MET A 607 -26.99 -9.70 -11.46
C MET A 607 -26.18 -10.87 -12.04
N THR A 608 -26.10 -10.92 -13.37
CA THR A 608 -25.03 -11.63 -14.08
C THR A 608 -24.19 -10.58 -14.79
N ASP A 609 -22.95 -10.41 -14.34
CA ASP A 609 -21.94 -9.61 -15.03
C ASP A 609 -21.20 -10.55 -16.02
N ASP A 610 -20.95 -10.05 -17.23
CA ASP A 610 -20.21 -10.56 -18.41
C ASP A 610 -20.21 -12.08 -18.72
N TYR A 611 -20.90 -12.47 -19.80
CA TYR A 611 -20.82 -13.83 -20.37
C TYR A 611 -19.92 -13.86 -21.63
N ILE A 612 -18.72 -14.44 -21.50
CA ILE A 612 -17.85 -14.76 -22.65
C ILE A 612 -17.95 -16.27 -22.93
N TYR A 613 -18.59 -16.64 -24.04
CA TYR A 613 -18.83 -18.05 -24.38
C TYR A 613 -17.94 -18.53 -25.53
N ASN A 614 -17.04 -19.47 -25.25
CA ASN A 614 -16.24 -20.20 -26.25
C ASN A 614 -16.69 -21.68 -26.33
N ARG A 615 -17.62 -21.97 -27.26
CA ARG A 615 -18.07 -23.28 -27.79
C ARG A 615 -18.99 -24.26 -27.00
N ASN A 616 -20.01 -24.72 -27.75
CA ASN A 616 -20.61 -26.07 -27.91
C ASN A 616 -21.47 -26.79 -26.84
N LYS A 617 -22.34 -26.09 -26.09
CA LYS A 617 -23.52 -26.67 -25.39
C LYS A 617 -24.67 -25.67 -25.24
N ARG A 618 -25.90 -26.17 -25.47
CA ARG A 618 -27.19 -25.44 -25.33
C ARG A 618 -27.41 -25.00 -23.87
N LEU A 619 -27.80 -23.75 -23.67
CA LEU A 619 -28.22 -23.23 -22.34
C LEU A 619 -29.47 -23.98 -21.82
N PRO A 620 -29.68 -24.07 -20.50
CA PRO A 620 -30.87 -24.68 -19.91
C PRO A 620 -32.17 -23.98 -20.37
N GLU A 621 -33.21 -24.75 -20.66
CA GLU A 621 -34.42 -24.29 -21.37
C GLU A 621 -35.37 -23.34 -20.60
N LYS A 622 -35.08 -22.92 -19.35
CA LYS A 622 -36.01 -22.10 -18.56
C LYS A 622 -35.31 -21.10 -17.62
N HIS A 623 -35.51 -19.81 -17.87
CA HIS A 623 -35.27 -18.70 -16.94
C HIS A 623 -36.56 -17.86 -16.85
N THR A 624 -36.96 -17.48 -15.63
CA THR A 624 -38.25 -16.79 -15.40
C THR A 624 -38.14 -15.28 -15.23
N ASP A 625 -36.94 -14.71 -15.09
CA ASP A 625 -36.75 -13.25 -15.04
C ASP A 625 -35.29 -12.89 -15.38
N VAL A 626 -35.07 -11.87 -16.21
CA VAL A 626 -33.74 -11.38 -16.61
C VAL A 626 -33.76 -9.85 -16.53
N SER A 627 -33.66 -9.32 -15.32
CA SER A 627 -33.93 -7.90 -15.08
C SER A 627 -32.74 -6.96 -15.27
N LYS A 628 -31.51 -7.46 -15.48
CA LYS A 628 -30.30 -6.71 -15.89
C LYS A 628 -29.26 -7.68 -16.48
N THR A 629 -28.79 -7.46 -17.70
CA THR A 629 -27.65 -8.19 -18.28
C THR A 629 -26.61 -7.18 -18.75
N ASP A 630 -25.38 -7.29 -18.24
CA ASP A 630 -24.21 -6.62 -18.81
C ASP A 630 -23.67 -7.43 -20.02
N ASP A 631 -22.66 -6.89 -20.70
CA ASP A 631 -22.21 -7.16 -22.08
C ASP A 631 -22.16 -8.64 -22.53
N TYR A 632 -22.62 -8.90 -23.76
CA TYR A 632 -22.61 -10.23 -24.37
C TYR A 632 -21.67 -10.29 -25.58
N ILE A 633 -20.61 -11.10 -25.48
CA ILE A 633 -19.62 -11.31 -26.56
C ILE A 633 -19.67 -12.77 -27.05
N TYR A 634 -20.10 -12.97 -28.29
CA TYR A 634 -20.12 -14.29 -28.93
C TYR A 634 -19.00 -14.44 -29.97
N ASN A 635 -18.15 -15.45 -29.77
CA ASN A 635 -17.10 -15.87 -30.72
C ASN A 635 -17.32 -17.35 -31.09
N GLY A 636 -18.06 -17.64 -32.16
CA GLY A 636 -18.39 -19.01 -32.57
C GLY A 636 -18.55 -19.20 -34.07
N ASN A 637 -18.27 -20.41 -34.56
CA ASN A 637 -18.12 -20.69 -35.99
C ASN A 637 -19.27 -21.45 -36.68
N GLU A 638 -20.30 -22.02 -36.02
CA GLU A 638 -21.39 -22.73 -36.75
C GLU A 638 -22.80 -22.75 -36.09
N GLN A 639 -23.80 -22.76 -37.00
CA GLN A 639 -25.26 -23.04 -36.99
C GLN A 639 -26.21 -22.77 -35.81
N SER A 640 -25.76 -22.64 -34.56
CA SER A 640 -26.70 -22.37 -33.44
C SER A 640 -26.48 -20.98 -32.85
N ILE A 641 -27.28 -20.02 -33.30
CA ILE A 641 -27.46 -18.75 -32.58
C ILE A 641 -27.99 -19.09 -31.17
N PRO A 642 -27.44 -18.54 -30.08
CA PRO A 642 -28.07 -18.62 -28.77
C PRO A 642 -29.44 -17.93 -28.83
N THR A 643 -30.51 -18.69 -28.99
CA THR A 643 -31.87 -18.17 -28.84
C THR A 643 -32.20 -18.06 -27.37
N PHE A 644 -32.55 -16.86 -26.90
CA PHE A 644 -33.17 -16.69 -25.58
C PHE A 644 -34.39 -17.65 -25.47
N PRO A 645 -34.52 -18.40 -24.36
CA PRO A 645 -35.65 -19.31 -24.20
C PRO A 645 -36.99 -18.56 -24.19
N GLY A 646 -37.99 -19.11 -24.87
CA GLY A 646 -39.23 -18.40 -25.21
C GLY A 646 -40.04 -17.85 -24.02
N LYS A 647 -40.61 -16.65 -24.26
CA LYS A 647 -41.46 -15.80 -23.41
C LYS A 647 -40.75 -15.14 -22.22
N HIS A 648 -40.35 -13.88 -22.40
CA HIS A 648 -39.96 -12.95 -21.34
C HIS A 648 -40.95 -11.78 -21.31
N THR A 649 -41.38 -11.37 -20.12
CA THR A 649 -42.38 -10.30 -19.93
C THR A 649 -41.77 -8.90 -19.88
N ASP A 650 -40.49 -8.76 -19.53
CA ASP A 650 -39.76 -7.47 -19.51
C ASP A 650 -38.27 -7.68 -19.86
N VAL A 651 -37.72 -6.83 -20.73
CA VAL A 651 -36.26 -6.67 -20.94
C VAL A 651 -35.95 -5.21 -20.62
N SER A 652 -35.43 -4.96 -19.42
CA SER A 652 -35.12 -3.62 -18.95
C SER A 652 -33.61 -3.48 -18.79
N LYS A 653 -32.96 -2.96 -19.84
CA LYS A 653 -31.51 -2.69 -19.98
C LYS A 653 -30.66 -3.90 -20.38
N THR A 654 -30.23 -3.89 -21.63
CA THR A 654 -29.02 -4.58 -22.09
C THR A 654 -27.97 -3.50 -22.34
N ASP A 655 -26.74 -3.67 -21.87
CA ASP A 655 -25.62 -2.77 -22.19
C ASP A 655 -25.13 -3.08 -23.64
N ASP A 656 -24.10 -3.87 -23.96
CA ASP A 656 -23.68 -4.04 -25.38
C ASP A 656 -23.76 -5.48 -25.93
N TYR A 657 -24.02 -5.64 -27.25
CA TYR A 657 -24.02 -6.96 -27.94
C TYR A 657 -23.02 -6.98 -29.10
N ILE A 658 -22.00 -7.83 -29.00
CA ILE A 658 -20.95 -7.97 -30.02
C ILE A 658 -20.98 -9.39 -30.61
N TYR A 659 -21.24 -9.47 -31.91
CA TYR A 659 -21.20 -10.71 -32.68
C TYR A 659 -20.01 -10.75 -33.65
N ASN A 660 -19.11 -11.71 -33.44
CA ASN A 660 -18.02 -12.02 -34.36
C ASN A 660 -18.20 -13.45 -34.89
N GLY A 661 -18.90 -13.60 -36.02
CA GLY A 661 -19.19 -14.92 -36.61
C GLY A 661 -19.17 -14.90 -38.14
N ASN A 662 -18.83 -16.04 -38.73
CA ASN A 662 -18.45 -16.09 -40.15
C ASN A 662 -19.55 -16.47 -41.16
N GLU A 663 -20.72 -17.05 -40.83
CA GLU A 663 -21.68 -17.46 -41.88
C GLU A 663 -23.20 -17.48 -41.53
N GLN A 664 -23.99 -17.26 -42.61
CA GLN A 664 -25.41 -17.51 -42.96
C GLN A 664 -26.61 -17.32 -42.02
N SER A 665 -26.46 -17.00 -40.74
CA SER A 665 -27.64 -16.79 -39.87
C SER A 665 -27.74 -15.36 -39.32
N THR A 666 -28.81 -14.65 -39.67
CA THR A 666 -29.14 -13.33 -39.11
C THR A 666 -29.62 -13.47 -37.66
N PRO A 667 -29.03 -12.76 -36.68
CA PRO A 667 -29.57 -12.70 -35.33
C PRO A 667 -30.98 -12.13 -35.37
N THR A 668 -31.98 -12.95 -35.05
CA THR A 668 -33.36 -12.50 -34.84
C THR A 668 -33.63 -12.56 -33.34
N PHE A 669 -34.13 -11.47 -32.76
CA PHE A 669 -34.70 -11.50 -31.39
C PHE A 669 -35.98 -12.36 -31.45
N PRO A 670 -36.00 -13.61 -30.94
CA PRO A 670 -37.16 -14.46 -31.06
C PRO A 670 -38.05 -14.26 -29.82
N GLY A 671 -39.16 -13.53 -29.96
CA GLY A 671 -40.14 -13.38 -28.88
C GLY A 671 -41.21 -12.32 -29.13
N LYS A 672 -42.40 -12.52 -28.57
CA LYS A 672 -43.36 -11.43 -28.36
C LYS A 672 -42.92 -10.67 -27.12
N HIS A 673 -42.37 -9.47 -27.29
CA HIS A 673 -41.95 -8.61 -26.20
C HIS A 673 -42.96 -7.46 -26.05
N THR A 674 -43.48 -7.26 -24.84
CA THR A 674 -44.46 -6.21 -24.57
C THR A 674 -43.80 -4.84 -24.43
N HIS A 675 -42.62 -4.73 -23.78
CA HIS A 675 -41.88 -3.47 -23.58
C HIS A 675 -40.35 -3.69 -23.75
N VAL A 676 -39.65 -2.80 -24.47
CA VAL A 676 -38.18 -2.74 -24.58
C VAL A 676 -37.74 -1.32 -24.24
N SER A 677 -37.05 -1.13 -23.12
CA SER A 677 -36.88 0.21 -22.51
C SER A 677 -35.44 0.75 -22.48
N LYS A 678 -34.49 0.10 -23.15
CA LYS A 678 -33.13 0.55 -23.53
C LYS A 678 -32.29 -0.64 -23.96
N THR A 679 -31.64 -0.55 -25.11
CA THR A 679 -30.54 -1.44 -25.51
C THR A 679 -29.32 -0.56 -25.81
N GLY A 680 -28.12 -0.91 -25.33
CA GLY A 680 -26.89 -0.29 -25.79
C GLY A 680 -26.47 -0.79 -27.17
N ASP A 681 -25.18 -0.68 -27.49
CA ASP A 681 -24.68 -0.71 -28.85
C ASP A 681 -24.72 -2.12 -29.45
N TYR A 682 -25.10 -2.20 -30.72
CA TYR A 682 -25.11 -3.46 -31.48
C TYR A 682 -24.03 -3.45 -32.55
N ILE A 683 -23.01 -4.30 -32.36
CA ILE A 683 -21.86 -4.39 -33.29
C ILE A 683 -21.86 -5.75 -33.98
N TYR A 684 -22.05 -5.72 -35.30
CA TYR A 684 -21.98 -6.90 -36.15
C TYR A 684 -20.72 -6.87 -37.03
N ASN A 685 -19.84 -7.86 -36.83
CA ASN A 685 -18.65 -8.08 -37.64
C ASN A 685 -18.75 -9.42 -38.38
N GLY A 686 -19.48 -9.47 -39.50
CA GLY A 686 -19.69 -10.68 -40.29
C GLY A 686 -19.74 -10.45 -41.82
N ASN A 687 -19.52 -11.52 -42.60
CA ASN A 687 -19.27 -11.48 -44.05
C ASN A 687 -20.50 -11.81 -44.94
N VAL A 688 -21.76 -11.56 -44.53
CA VAL A 688 -22.95 -12.13 -45.20
C VAL A 688 -23.97 -11.11 -45.76
N GLN A 689 -24.62 -11.49 -46.87
CA GLN A 689 -25.55 -10.78 -47.77
C GLN A 689 -26.92 -10.33 -47.21
N SER A 690 -27.23 -10.54 -45.92
CA SER A 690 -28.57 -10.24 -45.36
C SER A 690 -28.52 -9.15 -44.29
N VAL A 691 -29.34 -8.11 -44.45
CA VAL A 691 -29.50 -7.03 -43.48
C VAL A 691 -30.30 -7.53 -42.26
N PRO A 692 -29.89 -7.22 -41.02
CA PRO A 692 -30.68 -7.51 -39.82
C PRO A 692 -32.01 -6.73 -39.81
N THR A 693 -33.14 -7.43 -39.68
CA THR A 693 -34.48 -6.83 -39.57
C THR A 693 -34.99 -6.92 -38.13
N LEU A 694 -35.44 -5.80 -37.57
CA LEU A 694 -36.22 -5.77 -36.33
C LEU A 694 -37.57 -6.50 -36.56
N PRO A 695 -38.14 -7.17 -35.53
CA PRO A 695 -39.43 -7.85 -35.66
C PRO A 695 -40.59 -6.94 -36.10
N GLU A 696 -41.55 -7.50 -36.84
CA GLU A 696 -42.65 -6.77 -37.50
C GLU A 696 -43.65 -6.03 -36.57
N LYS A 697 -43.59 -6.19 -35.24
CA LYS A 697 -44.52 -5.52 -34.29
C LYS A 697 -43.83 -5.15 -32.97
N HIS A 698 -43.63 -3.85 -32.76
CA HIS A 698 -43.24 -3.25 -31.48
C HIS A 698 -44.10 -2.03 -31.19
N THR A 699 -44.48 -1.80 -29.93
CA THR A 699 -45.38 -0.71 -29.52
C THR A 699 -44.68 0.51 -28.93
N ASP A 700 -43.38 0.43 -28.62
CA ASP A 700 -42.56 1.57 -28.20
C ASP A 700 -41.07 1.22 -28.32
N VAL A 701 -40.29 2.05 -29.03
CA VAL A 701 -38.81 1.97 -29.04
C VAL A 701 -38.31 3.28 -28.44
N SER A 702 -37.93 3.25 -27.16
CA SER A 702 -37.33 4.41 -26.50
C SER A 702 -35.81 4.26 -26.48
N LYS A 703 -35.13 5.03 -27.35
CA LYS A 703 -33.67 5.23 -27.43
C LYS A 703 -32.83 3.94 -27.56
N THR A 704 -32.56 3.53 -28.81
CA THR A 704 -31.39 2.70 -29.11
C THR A 704 -30.19 3.61 -29.34
N ASP A 705 -29.07 3.35 -28.67
CA ASP A 705 -27.76 3.89 -29.06
C ASP A 705 -27.20 3.02 -30.23
N ASP A 706 -26.13 3.46 -30.87
CA ASP A 706 -25.85 3.36 -32.32
C ASP A 706 -25.80 1.93 -32.93
N TYR A 707 -26.13 1.83 -34.23
CA TYR A 707 -26.03 0.58 -35.00
C TYR A 707 -24.84 0.62 -35.95
N ILE A 708 -23.87 -0.29 -35.77
CA ILE A 708 -22.64 -0.33 -36.58
C ILE A 708 -22.58 -1.63 -37.37
N TYR A 709 -22.60 -1.51 -38.70
CA TYR A 709 -22.45 -2.63 -39.63
C TYR A 709 -21.14 -2.51 -40.42
N ASN A 710 -20.29 -3.53 -40.30
CA ASN A 710 -19.02 -3.65 -41.03
C ASN A 710 -19.10 -4.82 -42.04
N GLY A 711 -19.61 -4.59 -43.26
CA GLY A 711 -19.77 -5.63 -44.29
C GLY A 711 -19.44 -5.19 -45.72
N LYS A 712 -19.29 -6.16 -46.64
CA LYS A 712 -18.88 -5.95 -48.05
C LYS A 712 -20.09 -6.03 -49.01
N GLU A 713 -20.74 -4.89 -49.29
CA GLU A 713 -21.79 -4.65 -50.35
C GLU A 713 -23.11 -5.48 -50.25
N GLN A 714 -24.29 -5.14 -50.80
CA GLN A 714 -24.78 -4.08 -51.72
C GLN A 714 -26.26 -3.69 -51.38
N SER A 715 -26.74 -3.91 -50.15
CA SER A 715 -28.13 -3.62 -49.73
C SER A 715 -28.20 -2.51 -48.68
N ILE A 716 -29.01 -1.48 -48.95
CA ILE A 716 -29.35 -0.44 -47.97
C ILE A 716 -30.40 -1.03 -47.02
N PRO A 717 -30.24 -0.93 -45.69
CA PRO A 717 -31.27 -1.35 -44.75
C PRO A 717 -32.56 -0.56 -44.94
N THR A 718 -33.69 -1.24 -45.13
CA THR A 718 -35.04 -0.63 -45.12
C THR A 718 -35.74 -0.93 -43.80
N LEU A 719 -36.23 0.11 -43.13
CA LEU A 719 -37.13 -0.04 -41.97
C LEU A 719 -38.47 -0.67 -42.43
N PRO A 720 -39.03 -1.67 -41.71
CA PRO A 720 -40.34 -2.22 -42.04
C PRO A 720 -41.47 -1.19 -41.94
N GLY A 721 -42.51 -1.35 -42.76
CA GLY A 721 -43.63 -0.40 -42.84
C GLY A 721 -44.49 -0.32 -41.59
N LYS A 722 -44.76 0.93 -41.16
CA LYS A 722 -45.60 1.42 -40.05
C LYS A 722 -44.95 1.39 -38.64
N HIS A 723 -44.41 2.56 -38.25
CA HIS A 723 -44.12 2.93 -36.87
C HIS A 723 -45.04 4.09 -36.45
N THR A 724 -45.58 4.06 -35.24
CA THR A 724 -46.47 5.11 -34.71
C THR A 724 -45.75 6.20 -33.92
N ASP A 725 -44.47 6.01 -33.59
CA ASP A 725 -43.61 7.08 -33.04
C ASP A 725 -42.13 6.70 -33.24
N VAL A 726 -41.33 7.60 -33.85
CA VAL A 726 -39.87 7.43 -34.01
C VAL A 726 -39.20 8.65 -33.42
N SER A 727 -38.80 8.56 -32.14
CA SER A 727 -37.99 9.60 -31.51
C SER A 727 -36.50 9.23 -31.63
N MET A 728 -35.83 9.85 -32.60
CA MET A 728 -34.37 9.99 -32.77
C MET A 728 -33.51 8.73 -32.51
N THR A 729 -33.19 7.97 -33.55
CA THR A 729 -31.89 7.28 -33.66
C THR A 729 -30.79 8.33 -33.84
N LYS A 730 -29.67 8.26 -33.09
CA LYS A 730 -28.60 9.26 -33.19
C LYS A 730 -27.76 9.10 -34.45
N ASP A 731 -27.16 7.94 -34.72
CA ASP A 731 -26.41 7.70 -35.95
C ASP A 731 -26.53 6.24 -36.44
N TYR A 732 -26.54 6.05 -37.77
CA TYR A 732 -26.47 4.73 -38.42
C TYR A 732 -25.17 4.71 -39.23
N ILE A 733 -24.15 3.98 -38.76
CA ILE A 733 -22.81 4.02 -39.36
C ILE A 733 -22.60 2.77 -40.22
N TYR A 734 -22.61 2.98 -41.54
CA TYR A 734 -22.23 1.97 -42.53
C TYR A 734 -20.77 2.16 -42.93
N ASN A 735 -19.91 1.24 -42.54
CA ASN A 735 -18.47 1.33 -42.86
C ASN A 735 -18.17 0.53 -44.13
N ARG A 736 -18.11 1.20 -45.28
CA ARG A 736 -17.69 0.58 -46.55
C ARG A 736 -16.17 0.45 -46.56
N ASN A 737 -15.65 -0.77 -46.47
CA ASN A 737 -14.25 -1.01 -46.76
C ASN A 737 -14.00 -0.92 -48.28
N GLU A 738 -14.02 0.29 -48.83
CA GLU A 738 -13.43 0.58 -50.14
C GLU A 738 -11.92 0.75 -49.99
N HIS A 739 -11.22 -0.37 -49.97
CA HIS A 739 -9.94 -0.43 -50.67
C HIS A 739 -10.22 -0.91 -52.09
N ARG A 740 -10.34 0.02 -53.03
CA ARG A 740 -9.80 -0.20 -54.36
C ARG A 740 -9.01 1.06 -54.72
N LYS A 741 -7.97 0.90 -55.53
CA LYS A 741 -7.27 2.04 -56.12
C LYS A 741 -8.25 3.11 -56.61
#